data_AF-A0A5E8CLR8-F1
#
_entry.id   AF-A0A5E8CLR8-F1
#
_cell.length_a   1.000
_cell.length_b   1.000
_cell.length_c   1.000
_cell.angle_alpha   90.00
_cell.angle_beta   90.00
_cell.angle_gamma   90.00
#
_symmetry.space_group_name_H-M   'P 1'
#
loop_
_entity.id
_entity.type
_entity.pdbx_description
1 polymer ?
#
loop_
_entity_poly.entity_id
_entity_poly.type
_entity_poly.pdbx_seq_one_letter_code
_entity_poly.pdbx_strand_id
1 'polypeptide(L)'
;MNNHINNVLIILASNKEKKNVIESLKRENVHLHFFDNSDFIITPPVWNPNINLALITKQCITFAKKNKCNSVMYFFDIANLIASIVCQELNIPGPSFQSVITCYFKPYLRSKCKNSIINGTVIKLTSENLNSIELTFPIYAKPPCLSYGLLSKKILNKKELDNFLPEYFNSYSKWWKLFKDFFKNFCNYNNHDLIEESIPLYLESLIDEKETKSVTCDGFIYNNDITIIGFVDTNLCKKGVDSYSFPSKHSNYIKEKVKKELSIILNKIDLSNTLFSAEFWIFKSGEIDIMEINARMSSTFRNLYLNALEIDIFKIAYQISTNQCPILKNNLFCQKYCHRSYIISNEDGIASNIIDYNMVKTYSKFGIFNLNINYPENSLVKSIGQNGVPILEIDIYGKTEQVCQEWNIFFKKLFSKKNYLHNRTYNFENILASEGIININENQLMWMEYEFRKLVFLNLEDNKLKRFNLPKSLADDTCYSVCLNYDEKYFIGGTGGLHLWDLKTNNTKILIHEPINDICVDNYGRIYAGSIPSNKNGKLFLINKNGEITVEDQNIQYSNGLTINKDGSILYFIDSFKLCIYQYDIEINSGKLYNKTVLISFSKNYGIPDGLAIDKNNNIWVTFWFGSLILCINTILKSIEEEILLPVQNITSCCFGGPKYNQLFVTTSNSLIGCDEYMLKFAPNRYIQLDSKINNSFTSPIFSFTFPNVFGLKNNVANITFSTLF
;
A
#
# COMPACT_ATOMS: atom_id res chain seq x y z
N MET A 1 36.04 -9.69 22.74
CA MET A 1 35.01 -8.64 22.55
C MET A 1 34.35 -8.43 23.90
N ASN A 2 34.34 -7.20 24.41
CA ASN A 2 33.80 -6.89 25.74
C ASN A 2 32.34 -7.36 25.86
N ASN A 3 32.06 -8.25 26.81
CA ASN A 3 30.73 -8.74 27.21
C ASN A 3 29.88 -7.65 27.90
N HIS A 4 29.95 -6.39 27.46
CA HIS A 4 29.15 -5.32 28.02
C HIS A 4 27.75 -5.35 27.39
N ILE A 5 26.76 -5.72 28.18
CA ILE A 5 25.34 -5.59 27.84
C ILE A 5 24.96 -4.11 27.97
N ASN A 6 24.40 -3.52 26.92
CA ASN A 6 23.88 -2.16 26.96
C ASN A 6 22.54 -2.13 27.67
N ASN A 7 22.36 -1.20 28.62
CA ASN A 7 21.08 -0.94 29.27
C ASN A 7 20.48 0.31 28.63
N VAL A 8 19.55 0.10 27.70
CA VAL A 8 19.01 1.16 26.85
C VAL A 8 17.65 1.59 27.40
N LEU A 9 17.55 2.87 27.74
CA LEU A 9 16.30 3.50 28.15
C LEU A 9 15.50 3.93 26.92
N ILE A 10 14.21 3.61 26.89
CA ILE A 10 13.29 4.02 25.83
C ILE A 10 12.20 4.87 26.47
N ILE A 11 12.16 6.16 26.10
CA ILE A 11 11.30 7.15 26.76
C ILE A 11 10.01 7.33 25.98
N LEU A 12 8.87 7.13 26.64
CA LEU A 12 7.52 7.48 26.14
C LEU A 12 7.21 6.94 24.73
N ALA A 13 7.61 5.71 24.43
CA ALA A 13 7.34 5.07 23.14
C ALA A 13 5.89 4.57 23.04
N SER A 14 5.27 4.73 21.88
CA SER A 14 3.98 4.10 21.58
C SER A 14 4.08 2.57 21.54
N ASN A 15 2.96 1.86 21.70
CA ASN A 15 2.95 0.39 21.60
C ASN A 15 3.51 -0.12 20.27
N LYS A 16 3.27 0.60 19.17
CA LYS A 16 3.81 0.31 17.84
C LYS A 16 5.34 0.44 17.83
N GLU A 17 5.87 1.50 18.41
CA GLU A 17 7.32 1.72 18.52
C GLU A 17 8.00 0.69 19.42
N LYS A 18 7.40 0.33 20.56
CA LYS A 18 7.93 -0.73 21.44
C LYS A 18 8.11 -2.04 20.69
N LYS A 19 7.07 -2.48 19.96
CA LYS A 19 7.12 -3.70 19.14
C LYS A 19 8.22 -3.62 18.09
N ASN A 20 8.31 -2.49 17.39
CA ASN A 20 9.32 -2.30 16.34
C ASN A 20 10.75 -2.29 16.91
N VAL A 21 10.99 -1.64 18.05
CA VAL A 21 12.32 -1.63 18.70
C VAL A 21 12.72 -3.04 19.10
N ILE A 22 11.84 -3.79 19.77
CA ILE A 22 12.09 -5.17 20.18
C ILE A 22 12.43 -6.03 18.96
N GLU A 23 11.67 -5.92 17.88
CA GLU A 23 11.91 -6.66 16.66
C GLU A 23 13.24 -6.30 15.99
N SER A 24 13.57 -5.00 15.95
CA SER A 24 14.77 -4.46 15.29
C SER A 24 16.05 -4.86 16.03
N LEU A 25 15.98 -4.92 17.37
CA LEU A 25 17.13 -5.19 18.24
C LEU A 25 17.19 -6.62 18.78
N LYS A 26 16.31 -7.52 18.32
CA LYS A 26 16.23 -8.92 18.81
C LYS A 26 17.52 -9.74 18.72
N ARG A 27 18.48 -9.31 17.90
CA ARG A 27 19.79 -9.96 17.71
C ARG A 27 20.94 -9.21 18.39
N GLU A 28 20.66 -8.05 18.98
CA GLU A 28 21.65 -7.24 19.68
C GLU A 28 21.74 -7.69 21.14
N ASN A 29 22.94 -7.59 21.73
CA ASN A 29 23.13 -7.91 23.15
C ASN A 29 22.75 -6.73 24.04
N VAL A 30 21.44 -6.54 24.23
CA VAL A 30 20.86 -5.34 24.85
C VAL A 30 19.75 -5.68 25.86
N HIS A 31 19.69 -4.91 26.95
CA HIS A 31 18.57 -4.88 27.88
C HIS A 31 17.78 -3.58 27.66
N LEU A 32 16.51 -3.71 27.27
CA LEU A 32 15.62 -2.59 26.97
C LEU A 32 14.78 -2.23 28.21
N HIS A 33 14.83 -0.97 28.63
CA HIS A 33 14.06 -0.43 29.74
C HIS A 33 13.06 0.59 29.21
N PHE A 34 11.77 0.27 29.27
CA PHE A 34 10.71 1.17 28.80
C PHE A 34 10.24 2.07 29.96
N PHE A 35 10.35 3.39 29.77
CA PHE A 35 9.79 4.37 30.68
C PHE A 35 8.50 4.93 30.12
N ASP A 36 7.39 4.50 30.72
CA ASP A 36 6.03 4.89 30.35
C ASP A 36 5.41 5.82 31.40
N ASN A 37 4.41 6.59 30.98
CA ASN A 37 3.57 7.35 31.89
C ASN A 37 2.11 7.25 31.42
N SER A 38 1.24 6.70 32.28
CA SER A 38 -0.17 6.47 31.97
C SER A 38 -0.97 7.75 31.72
N ASP A 39 -0.54 8.87 32.30
CA ASP A 39 -1.19 10.17 32.11
C ASP A 39 -0.81 10.82 30.77
N PHE A 40 0.19 10.29 30.07
CA PHE A 40 0.75 10.87 28.86
C PHE A 40 0.35 10.09 27.60
N ILE A 41 -0.82 10.44 27.02
CA ILE A 41 -1.31 9.87 25.76
C ILE A 41 -0.86 10.73 24.58
N ILE A 42 0.00 10.17 23.73
CA ILE A 42 0.71 10.91 22.67
C ILE A 42 -0.07 10.95 21.36
N THR A 43 -0.91 9.95 21.09
CA THR A 43 -1.57 9.77 19.79
C THR A 43 -3.00 9.21 19.94
N PRO A 44 -4.05 9.99 19.64
CA PRO A 44 -4.02 11.43 19.46
C PRO A 44 -3.60 12.13 20.78
N PRO A 45 -2.92 13.28 20.72
CA PRO A 45 -2.58 14.06 21.91
C PRO A 45 -3.85 14.54 22.62
N VAL A 46 -4.09 14.05 23.84
CA VAL A 46 -5.19 14.50 24.69
C VAL A 46 -4.62 15.28 25.86
N TRP A 47 -5.13 16.49 26.07
CA TRP A 47 -4.74 17.28 27.24
C TRP A 47 -5.21 16.57 28.52
N ASN A 48 -4.28 16.34 29.44
CA ASN A 48 -4.55 15.83 30.78
C ASN A 48 -3.98 16.80 31.83
N PRO A 49 -4.81 17.36 32.73
CA PRO A 49 -4.37 18.34 33.72
C PRO A 49 -3.37 17.78 34.75
N ASN A 50 -3.25 16.46 34.88
CA ASN A 50 -2.32 15.83 35.83
C ASN A 50 -0.88 15.72 35.28
N ILE A 51 -0.67 15.99 33.99
CA ILE A 51 0.67 15.88 33.40
C ILE A 51 1.56 16.99 33.97
N ASN A 52 2.69 16.58 34.55
CA ASN A 52 3.78 17.48 34.93
C ASN A 52 5.09 16.99 34.32
N LEU A 53 5.52 17.63 33.23
CA LEU A 53 6.69 17.20 32.48
C LEU A 53 7.99 17.32 33.30
N ALA A 54 8.07 18.28 34.22
CA ALA A 54 9.22 18.41 35.11
C ALA A 54 9.34 17.22 36.07
N LEU A 55 8.22 16.81 36.67
CA LEU A 55 8.16 15.64 37.54
C LEU A 55 8.46 14.35 36.77
N ILE A 56 7.85 14.17 35.59
CA ILE A 56 8.09 13.02 34.71
C ILE A 56 9.59 12.90 34.38
N THR A 57 10.24 14.03 34.10
CA THR A 57 11.69 14.04 33.80
C THR A 57 12.53 13.61 35.00
N LYS A 58 12.24 14.13 36.20
CA LYS A 58 12.93 13.71 37.45
C LYS A 58 12.73 12.22 37.75
N GLN A 59 11.52 11.71 37.51
CA GLN A 59 11.20 10.28 37.63
C GLN A 59 11.97 9.45 36.60
N CYS A 60 12.05 9.93 35.35
CA CYS A 60 12.80 9.28 34.28
C CYS A 60 14.30 9.18 34.61
N ILE A 61 14.91 10.26 35.12
CA ILE A 61 16.30 10.26 35.59
C ILE A 61 16.49 9.24 36.72
N THR A 62 15.60 9.21 37.71
CA THR A 62 15.66 8.27 38.83
C THR A 62 15.55 6.82 38.35
N PHE A 63 14.62 6.56 37.44
CA PHE A 63 14.42 5.25 36.81
C PHE A 63 15.67 4.82 36.02
N ALA A 64 16.26 5.72 35.24
CA ALA A 64 17.47 5.45 34.46
C ALA A 64 18.66 5.12 35.36
N LYS A 65 18.87 5.90 36.44
CA LYS A 65 19.91 5.64 37.46
C LYS A 65 19.71 4.29 38.14
N LYS A 66 18.48 3.98 38.56
CA LYS A 66 18.13 2.70 39.21
C LYS A 66 18.43 1.49 38.31
N ASN A 67 18.11 1.60 37.02
CA ASN A 67 18.31 0.54 36.04
C ASN A 67 19.70 0.56 35.37
N LYS A 68 20.62 1.44 35.83
CA LYS A 68 21.98 1.58 35.29
C LYS A 68 21.98 1.77 33.78
N CYS A 69 21.03 2.56 33.26
CA CYS A 69 20.93 2.85 31.83
C CYS A 69 22.17 3.62 31.37
N ASN A 70 22.75 3.23 30.25
CA ASN A 70 23.96 3.80 29.66
C ASN A 70 23.74 4.36 28.24
N SER A 71 22.51 4.31 27.75
CA SER A 71 22.07 4.82 26.46
C SER A 71 20.57 5.17 26.54
N VAL A 72 20.13 6.13 25.71
CA VAL A 72 18.74 6.60 25.66
C VAL A 72 18.27 6.66 24.21
N MET A 73 17.07 6.14 23.96
CA MET A 73 16.36 6.20 22.69
C MET A 73 15.00 6.88 22.86
N TYR A 74 14.57 7.62 21.84
CA TYR A 74 13.35 8.41 21.81
C TYR A 74 12.87 8.55 20.36
N PHE A 75 11.54 8.64 20.17
CA PHE A 75 10.92 8.67 18.84
C PHE A 75 9.84 9.76 18.70
N PHE A 76 9.68 10.58 19.73
CA PHE A 76 8.70 11.68 19.77
C PHE A 76 9.34 12.95 20.36
N ASP A 77 8.80 14.12 20.03
CA ASP A 77 9.43 15.42 20.36
C ASP A 77 9.55 15.64 21.87
N ILE A 78 8.49 15.34 22.62
CA ILE A 78 8.51 15.49 24.08
C ILE A 78 9.44 14.45 24.72
N ALA A 79 9.52 13.23 24.17
CA ALA A 79 10.49 12.24 24.62
C ALA A 79 11.94 12.70 24.38
N ASN A 80 12.20 13.38 23.26
CA ASN A 80 13.51 13.95 22.93
C ASN A 80 13.92 15.07 23.90
N LEU A 81 12.98 15.96 24.30
CA LEU A 81 13.23 16.96 25.34
C LEU A 81 13.68 16.31 26.66
N ILE A 82 12.93 15.31 27.15
CA ILE A 82 13.29 14.58 28.37
C ILE A 82 14.65 13.86 28.20
N ALA A 83 14.84 13.20 27.05
CA ALA A 83 16.04 12.43 26.76
C ALA A 83 17.30 13.29 26.82
N SER A 84 17.29 14.49 26.26
CA SER A 84 18.46 15.38 26.27
C SER A 84 18.90 15.77 27.70
N ILE A 85 17.95 15.99 28.62
CA ILE A 85 18.24 16.22 30.04
C ILE A 85 18.76 14.96 30.71
N VAL A 86 18.12 13.80 30.45
CA VAL A 86 18.57 12.51 31.00
C VAL A 86 20.00 12.20 30.55
N CYS A 87 20.34 12.43 29.28
CA CYS A 87 21.69 12.25 28.74
C CYS A 87 22.70 13.13 29.47
N GLN A 88 22.37 14.42 29.67
CA GLN A 88 23.21 15.36 30.41
C GLN A 88 23.41 14.94 31.87
N GLU A 89 22.35 14.55 32.56
CA GLU A 89 22.36 14.14 33.98
C GLU A 89 23.10 12.81 34.23
N LEU A 90 23.15 11.93 33.23
CA LEU A 90 23.87 10.66 33.29
C LEU A 90 25.27 10.74 32.67
N ASN A 91 25.62 11.87 32.04
CA ASN A 91 26.85 12.05 31.27
C ASN A 91 27.04 10.95 30.20
N ILE A 92 26.00 10.71 29.39
CA ILE A 92 25.98 9.73 28.30
C ILE A 92 25.70 10.42 26.95
N PRO A 93 26.04 9.79 25.81
CA PRO A 93 25.86 10.38 24.49
C PRO A 93 24.41 10.82 24.22
N GLY A 94 24.25 11.99 23.61
CA GLY A 94 22.96 12.54 23.17
C GLY A 94 23.08 14.00 22.75
N PRO A 95 22.03 14.59 22.17
CA PRO A 95 22.00 16.00 21.81
C PRO A 95 21.90 16.88 23.06
N SER A 96 22.44 18.10 22.98
CA SER A 96 22.30 19.09 24.05
C SER A 96 20.84 19.56 24.18
N PHE A 97 20.40 19.85 25.40
CA PHE A 97 19.05 20.38 25.63
C PHE A 97 18.78 21.68 24.85
N GLN A 98 19.80 22.54 24.71
CA GLN A 98 19.72 23.78 23.95
C GLN A 98 19.44 23.55 22.46
N SER A 99 20.16 22.60 21.84
CA SER A 99 19.98 22.26 20.42
C SER A 99 18.58 21.68 20.16
N VAL A 100 18.11 20.83 21.07
CA VAL A 100 16.75 20.25 21.03
C VAL A 100 15.67 21.32 21.15
N ILE A 101 15.78 22.22 22.13
CA ILE A 101 14.82 23.33 22.29
C ILE A 101 14.79 24.21 21.04
N THR A 102 15.95 24.49 20.45
CA THR A 102 16.05 25.33 19.25
C THR A 102 15.31 24.68 18.07
N CYS A 103 15.38 23.36 17.93
CA CYS A 103 14.62 22.61 16.92
C CYS A 103 13.11 22.61 17.22
N TYR A 104 12.74 22.32 18.48
CA TYR A 104 11.34 22.14 18.90
C TYR A 104 10.53 23.45 18.88
N PHE A 105 11.16 24.58 19.21
CA PHE A 105 10.53 25.90 19.16
C PHE A 105 10.66 26.52 17.79
N LYS A 106 9.54 26.61 17.10
CA LYS A 106 9.45 27.15 15.73
C LYS A 106 10.08 28.56 15.60
N PRO A 107 9.87 29.51 16.53
CA PRO A 107 10.53 30.82 16.45
C PRO A 107 12.07 30.75 16.58
N TYR A 108 12.59 29.87 17.45
CA TYR A 108 14.03 29.72 17.64
C TYR A 108 14.69 29.07 16.42
N LEU A 109 14.07 28.02 15.86
CA LEU A 109 14.52 27.44 14.59
C LEU A 109 14.57 28.51 13.50
N ARG A 110 13.48 29.30 13.35
CA ARG A 110 13.39 30.36 12.35
C ARG A 110 14.50 31.41 12.51
N SER A 111 14.87 31.77 13.74
CA SER A 111 15.97 32.71 14.02
C SER A 111 17.34 32.24 13.51
N LYS A 112 17.53 30.93 13.28
CA LYS A 112 18.78 30.38 12.72
C LYS A 112 18.82 30.39 11.19
N CYS A 113 17.68 30.65 10.55
CA CYS A 113 17.51 30.68 9.10
C CYS A 113 17.85 32.08 8.57
N LYS A 114 18.84 32.20 7.69
CA LYS A 114 19.36 33.52 7.26
C LYS A 114 18.50 34.16 6.16
N ASN A 115 17.93 33.34 5.27
CA ASN A 115 17.23 33.77 4.06
C ASN A 115 15.82 33.17 3.99
N SER A 116 15.14 33.10 5.14
CA SER A 116 13.77 32.59 5.21
C SER A 116 12.85 33.48 4.37
N ILE A 117 12.05 32.87 3.50
CA ILE A 117 11.00 33.53 2.71
C ILE A 117 9.79 33.78 3.63
N ILE A 118 9.56 32.87 4.57
CA ILE A 118 8.51 32.95 5.56
C ILE A 118 8.96 33.90 6.66
N ASN A 119 8.23 34.99 6.83
CA ASN A 119 8.41 35.89 7.96
C ASN A 119 7.66 35.33 9.17
N GLY A 120 8.36 35.24 10.29
CA GLY A 120 7.82 34.73 11.55
C GLY A 120 7.88 35.79 12.64
N THR A 121 6.83 35.92 13.45
CA THR A 121 6.81 36.84 14.61
C THR A 121 6.02 36.22 15.76
N VAL A 122 6.44 36.50 16.99
CA VAL A 122 5.73 36.03 18.19
C VAL A 122 4.96 37.17 18.83
N ILE A 123 3.70 36.91 19.18
CA ILE A 123 2.89 37.81 20.00
C ILE A 123 2.71 37.19 21.39
N LYS A 124 2.88 38.01 22.42
CA LYS A 124 2.67 37.65 23.83
C LYS A 124 1.23 38.00 24.21
N LEU A 125 0.36 37.00 24.34
CA LEU A 125 -1.04 37.19 24.68
C LEU A 125 -1.23 37.28 26.20
N THR A 126 -2.07 38.22 26.62
CA THR A 126 -2.59 38.38 28.00
C THR A 126 -4.11 38.52 27.94
N SER A 127 -4.81 38.34 29.05
CA SER A 127 -6.27 38.58 29.10
C SER A 127 -6.67 40.00 28.70
N GLU A 128 -5.75 40.97 28.79
CA GLU A 128 -6.00 42.39 28.52
C GLU A 128 -5.84 42.75 27.03
N ASN A 129 -4.97 42.06 26.29
CA ASN A 129 -4.63 42.44 24.91
C ASN A 129 -5.33 41.63 23.82
N LEU A 130 -6.15 40.62 24.16
CA LEU A 130 -6.79 39.74 23.18
C LEU A 130 -7.60 40.52 22.12
N ASN A 131 -8.25 41.61 22.51
CA ASN A 131 -9.15 42.37 21.64
C ASN A 131 -8.45 43.54 20.90
N SER A 132 -7.21 43.87 21.25
CA SER A 132 -6.49 45.05 20.71
C SER A 132 -5.39 44.70 19.70
N ILE A 133 -5.22 43.41 19.36
CA ILE A 133 -4.20 42.97 18.40
C ILE A 133 -4.63 43.32 16.97
N GLU A 134 -3.81 44.12 16.29
CA GLU A 134 -3.95 44.44 14.87
C GLU A 134 -2.83 43.77 14.05
N LEU A 135 -3.21 43.12 12.95
CA LEU A 135 -2.31 42.37 12.08
C LEU A 135 -2.66 42.59 10.61
N THR A 136 -1.67 42.42 9.74
CA THR A 136 -1.88 42.38 8.29
C THR A 136 -2.22 40.95 7.86
N PHE A 137 -3.33 40.77 7.16
CA PHE A 137 -3.82 39.46 6.70
C PHE A 137 -3.49 39.23 5.21
N PRO A 138 -3.40 37.98 4.73
CA PRO A 138 -3.60 36.72 5.46
C PRO A 138 -2.37 36.23 6.23
N ILE A 139 -2.60 35.49 7.31
CA ILE A 139 -1.54 34.90 8.17
C ILE A 139 -1.83 33.45 8.52
N TYR A 140 -0.78 32.73 8.91
CA TYR A 140 -0.88 31.43 9.54
C TYR A 140 -0.50 31.54 11.02
N ALA A 141 -1.45 31.25 11.91
CA ALA A 141 -1.28 31.36 13.35
C ALA A 141 -1.13 29.97 13.96
N LYS A 142 -0.14 29.76 14.82
CA LYS A 142 0.15 28.46 15.45
C LYS A 142 0.84 28.59 16.81
N PRO A 143 0.78 27.56 17.66
CA PRO A 143 1.66 27.45 18.82
C PRO A 143 3.16 27.50 18.45
N PRO A 144 4.01 28.17 19.25
CA PRO A 144 5.45 28.12 19.05
C PRO A 144 6.02 26.70 19.25
N CYS A 145 5.41 25.92 20.14
CA CYS A 145 5.70 24.51 20.36
C CYS A 145 4.40 23.73 20.64
N LEU A 146 4.06 22.83 19.71
CA LEU A 146 3.03 21.79 19.82
C LEU A 146 3.12 20.93 18.54
N SER A 147 2.75 19.66 18.64
CA SER A 147 2.76 18.71 17.51
C SER A 147 1.38 18.61 16.86
N TYR A 148 1.31 17.93 15.70
CA TYR A 148 0.06 17.62 14.97
C TYR A 148 -0.77 18.83 14.53
N GLY A 149 -0.17 20.01 14.32
CA GLY A 149 -0.92 21.19 13.88
C GLY A 149 -2.04 21.63 14.84
N LEU A 150 -2.04 21.12 16.08
CA LEU A 150 -3.04 21.49 17.08
C LEU A 150 -3.05 23.00 17.29
N LEU A 151 -4.26 23.57 17.36
CA LEU A 151 -4.48 25.01 17.57
C LEU A 151 -3.83 25.90 16.49
N SER A 152 -3.57 25.35 15.30
CA SER A 152 -3.07 26.11 14.15
C SER A 152 -4.22 26.51 13.23
N LYS A 153 -4.18 27.71 12.64
CA LYS A 153 -5.26 28.22 11.79
C LYS A 153 -4.75 29.19 10.72
N LYS A 154 -5.29 29.05 9.50
CA LYS A 154 -5.22 30.09 8.46
C LYS A 154 -6.22 31.18 8.82
N ILE A 155 -5.76 32.43 8.92
CA ILE A 155 -6.57 33.58 9.30
C ILE A 155 -6.55 34.58 8.16
N LEU A 156 -7.71 34.78 7.53
CA LEU A 156 -7.85 35.60 6.31
C LEU A 156 -8.24 37.05 6.59
N ASN A 157 -8.78 37.32 7.78
CA ASN A 157 -9.30 38.65 8.14
C ASN A 157 -9.40 38.80 9.67
N LYS A 158 -9.64 40.04 10.12
CA LYS A 158 -9.78 40.41 11.54
C LYS A 158 -10.89 39.63 12.25
N LYS A 159 -12.04 39.40 11.60
CA LYS A 159 -13.15 38.64 12.20
C LYS A 159 -12.74 37.19 12.54
N GLU A 160 -11.97 36.54 11.67
CA GLU A 160 -11.44 35.20 11.95
C GLU A 160 -10.42 35.20 13.08
N LEU A 161 -9.60 36.25 13.20
CA LEU A 161 -8.66 36.43 14.31
C LEU A 161 -9.40 36.58 15.64
N ASP A 162 -10.39 37.45 15.70
CA ASP A 162 -11.15 37.76 16.93
C ASP A 162 -11.92 36.53 17.45
N ASN A 163 -12.37 35.66 16.54
CA ASN A 163 -12.96 34.38 16.91
C ASN A 163 -11.92 33.35 17.37
N PHE A 164 -10.70 33.38 16.81
CA PHE A 164 -9.65 32.41 17.10
C PHE A 164 -8.92 32.69 18.42
N LEU A 165 -8.61 33.96 18.72
CA LEU A 165 -7.77 34.33 19.86
C LEU A 165 -8.29 33.85 21.23
N PRO A 166 -9.60 34.00 21.58
CA PRO A 166 -10.10 33.52 22.86
C PRO A 166 -10.02 31.99 23.00
N GLU A 167 -10.37 31.26 21.93
CA GLU A 167 -10.30 29.79 21.89
C GLU A 167 -8.85 29.30 22.02
N TYR A 168 -7.94 29.92 21.27
CA TYR A 168 -6.51 29.64 21.32
C TYR A 168 -5.96 29.93 22.72
N PHE A 169 -6.23 31.09 23.29
CA PHE A 169 -5.73 31.48 24.61
C PHE A 169 -6.17 30.51 25.71
N ASN A 170 -7.46 30.18 25.75
CA ASN A 170 -8.00 29.26 26.75
C ASN A 170 -7.48 27.82 26.56
N SER A 171 -7.33 27.36 25.32
CA SER A 171 -6.88 25.99 25.05
C SER A 171 -5.38 25.84 25.21
N TYR A 172 -4.60 26.77 24.67
CA TYR A 172 -3.14 26.71 24.68
C TYR A 172 -2.54 27.08 26.03
N SER A 173 -3.19 27.93 26.85
CA SER A 173 -2.69 28.24 28.20
C SER A 173 -2.44 27.00 29.06
N LYS A 174 -3.28 25.96 28.89
CA LYS A 174 -3.14 24.66 29.55
C LYS A 174 -1.86 23.95 29.11
N TRP A 175 -1.65 23.80 27.80
CA TRP A 175 -0.43 23.23 27.22
C TRP A 175 0.80 24.07 27.55
N TRP A 176 0.69 25.38 27.51
CA TRP A 176 1.80 26.29 27.78
C TRP A 176 2.26 26.20 29.23
N LYS A 177 1.34 26.04 30.20
CA LYS A 177 1.72 25.82 31.60
C LYS A 177 2.64 24.60 31.77
N LEU A 178 2.32 23.48 31.10
CA LEU A 178 3.13 22.27 31.11
C LEU A 178 4.57 22.55 30.66
N PHE A 179 4.71 23.25 29.54
CA PHE A 179 6.01 23.60 28.96
C PHE A 179 6.76 24.64 29.80
N LYS A 180 6.07 25.69 30.25
CA LYS A 180 6.62 26.75 31.10
C LYS A 180 7.23 26.18 32.37
N ASP A 181 6.50 25.32 33.09
CA ASP A 181 6.98 24.71 34.33
C ASP A 181 8.15 23.75 34.09
N PHE A 182 8.14 23.02 32.98
CA PHE A 182 9.26 22.20 32.54
C PHE A 182 10.52 23.03 32.30
N PHE A 183 10.43 24.08 31.49
CA PHE A 183 11.57 24.93 31.20
C PHE A 183 12.05 25.69 32.43
N LYS A 184 11.15 26.09 33.33
CA LYS A 184 11.53 26.66 34.64
C LYS A 184 12.49 25.79 35.44
N ASN A 185 12.36 24.47 35.32
CA ASN A 185 13.18 23.52 36.07
C ASN A 185 14.53 23.21 35.40
N PHE A 186 14.64 23.36 34.07
CA PHE A 186 15.78 22.82 33.32
C PHE A 186 16.45 23.81 32.34
N CYS A 187 15.78 24.90 31.95
CA CYS A 187 16.40 25.98 31.18
C CYS A 187 17.08 26.98 32.12
N ASN A 188 18.24 27.47 31.71
CA ASN A 188 18.81 28.66 32.33
C ASN A 188 18.03 29.89 31.84
N TYR A 189 17.27 30.53 32.74
CA TYR A 189 16.25 31.52 32.40
C TYR A 189 16.73 32.71 31.57
N ASN A 190 18.00 33.08 31.74
CA ASN A 190 18.56 34.32 31.21
C ASN A 190 18.71 34.34 29.67
N ASN A 191 18.48 33.22 28.98
CA ASN A 191 18.71 33.09 27.54
C ASN A 191 17.44 32.84 26.69
N HIS A 192 16.23 32.93 27.29
CA HIS A 192 14.98 32.53 26.61
C HIS A 192 13.77 33.44 26.90
N ASP A 193 13.71 34.57 26.19
CA ASP A 193 12.67 35.62 26.30
C ASP A 193 11.22 35.17 26.01
N LEU A 194 11.03 33.95 25.51
CA LEU A 194 9.70 33.37 25.27
C LEU A 194 9.11 32.65 26.49
N ILE A 195 9.91 32.37 27.53
CA ILE A 195 9.51 31.51 28.67
C ILE A 195 8.99 32.39 29.82
N GLU A 196 7.95 33.16 29.53
CA GLU A 196 7.36 34.17 30.43
C GLU A 196 5.93 33.80 30.90
N GLU A 197 5.26 34.72 31.60
CA GLU A 197 3.87 34.59 32.05
C GLU A 197 2.85 34.62 30.92
N SER A 198 3.12 35.37 29.85
CA SER A 198 2.24 35.51 28.70
C SER A 198 2.10 34.21 27.89
N ILE A 199 0.97 34.06 27.19
CA ILE A 199 0.72 32.94 26.27
C ILE A 199 1.27 33.28 24.89
N PRO A 200 2.29 32.59 24.36
CA PRO A 200 2.87 32.92 23.07
C PRO A 200 2.00 32.41 21.91
N LEU A 201 1.84 33.25 20.89
CA LEU A 201 1.27 32.93 19.60
C LEU A 201 2.30 33.20 18.51
N TYR A 202 2.62 32.20 17.70
CA TYR A 202 3.55 32.35 16.58
C TYR A 202 2.79 32.56 15.28
N LEU A 203 3.15 33.62 14.57
CA LEU A 203 2.54 34.03 13.31
C LEU A 203 3.56 33.86 12.19
N GLU A 204 3.11 33.26 11.09
CA GLU A 204 3.88 33.13 9.86
C GLU A 204 3.12 33.70 8.67
N SER A 205 3.87 34.10 7.64
CA SER A 205 3.32 34.37 6.32
C SER A 205 2.54 33.16 5.80
N LEU A 206 1.34 33.39 5.25
CA LEU A 206 0.58 32.31 4.62
C LEU A 206 1.23 31.92 3.29
N ILE A 207 1.43 30.62 3.10
CA ILE A 207 2.00 30.05 1.88
C ILE A 207 0.89 29.53 0.99
N ASP A 208 0.96 29.83 -0.30
CA ASP A 208 0.04 29.25 -1.29
C ASP A 208 0.43 27.80 -1.62
N GLU A 209 -0.38 26.86 -1.15
CA GLU A 209 -0.24 25.42 -1.41
C GLU A 209 -0.29 25.06 -2.89
N LYS A 210 -0.84 25.93 -3.76
CA LYS A 210 -0.81 25.72 -5.22
C LYS A 210 0.56 26.00 -5.82
N GLU A 211 1.39 26.78 -5.12
CA GLU A 211 2.71 27.21 -5.56
C GLU A 211 3.84 26.48 -4.83
N THR A 212 3.51 25.59 -3.88
CA THR A 212 4.50 24.84 -3.11
C THR A 212 4.24 23.34 -3.07
N LYS A 213 5.32 22.60 -2.89
CA LYS A 213 5.34 21.17 -2.52
C LYS A 213 6.12 21.00 -1.23
N SER A 214 5.96 19.87 -0.56
CA SER A 214 6.70 19.55 0.66
C SER A 214 7.57 18.31 0.46
N VAL A 215 8.78 18.36 1.02
CA VAL A 215 9.70 17.23 1.09
C VAL A 215 10.30 17.16 2.49
N THR A 216 10.40 15.94 3.02
CA THR A 216 11.11 15.67 4.28
C THR A 216 12.47 15.07 3.97
N CYS A 217 13.52 15.65 4.53
CA CYS A 217 14.89 15.15 4.50
C CYS A 217 15.23 14.51 5.85
N ASP A 218 15.38 13.19 5.86
CA ASP A 218 15.77 12.46 7.07
C ASP A 218 17.24 12.11 7.07
N GLY A 219 17.81 12.09 8.26
CA GLY A 219 19.20 11.73 8.45
C GLY A 219 19.58 11.59 9.91
N PHE A 220 20.88 11.57 10.14
CA PHE A 220 21.44 11.57 11.47
C PHE A 220 22.75 12.36 11.52
N ILE A 221 23.12 12.74 12.74
CA ILE A 221 24.38 13.40 13.06
C ILE A 221 25.14 12.50 14.04
N TYR A 222 26.36 12.13 13.68
CA TYR A 222 27.25 11.34 14.53
C TYR A 222 28.66 11.93 14.42
N ASN A 223 29.30 12.23 15.55
CA ASN A 223 30.61 12.92 15.56
C ASN A 223 30.66 14.19 14.69
N ASN A 224 29.58 14.98 14.70
CA ASN A 224 29.39 16.19 13.90
C ASN A 224 29.30 15.98 12.38
N ASP A 225 29.34 14.74 11.90
CA ASP A 225 29.10 14.41 10.50
C ASP A 225 27.60 14.22 10.26
N ILE A 226 27.08 14.97 9.29
CA ILE A 226 25.68 14.91 8.87
C ILE A 226 25.55 13.86 7.76
N THR A 227 24.76 12.82 8.00
CA THR A 227 24.46 11.78 7.02
C THR A 227 22.98 11.81 6.66
N ILE A 228 22.67 11.92 5.36
CA ILE A 228 21.30 11.88 4.84
C ILE A 228 20.92 10.44 4.52
N ILE A 229 19.78 9.99 5.06
CA ILE A 229 19.19 8.67 4.73
C ILE A 229 18.36 8.78 3.45
N GLY A 230 17.53 9.81 3.33
CA GLY A 230 16.62 9.91 2.21
C GLY A 230 15.71 11.14 2.21
N PHE A 231 14.98 11.28 1.10
CA PHE A 231 13.99 12.32 0.87
C PHE A 231 12.63 11.69 0.64
N VAL A 232 11.61 12.13 1.38
CA VAL A 232 10.23 11.64 1.31
C VAL A 232 9.33 12.78 0.86
N ASP A 233 8.54 12.55 -0.19
CA ASP A 233 7.53 13.52 -0.62
C ASP A 233 6.28 13.41 0.25
N THR A 234 5.75 14.54 0.70
CA THR A 234 4.45 14.63 1.37
C THR A 234 3.38 15.02 0.34
N ASN A 235 2.46 14.10 0.06
CA ASN A 235 1.34 14.35 -0.84
C ASN A 235 0.12 14.81 -0.04
N LEU A 236 -0.39 15.99 -0.36
CA LEU A 236 -1.55 16.57 0.31
C LEU A 236 -2.85 16.30 -0.46
N CYS A 237 -3.94 16.15 0.27
CA CYS A 237 -5.31 16.29 -0.23
C CYS A 237 -6.00 17.49 0.45
N LYS A 238 -7.26 17.77 0.10
CA LYS A 238 -8.02 18.92 0.62
C LYS A 238 -8.09 19.02 2.16
N LYS A 239 -7.91 17.92 2.89
CA LYS A 239 -8.09 17.85 4.36
C LYS A 239 -6.81 17.49 5.14
N GLY A 240 -5.66 17.39 4.46
CA GLY A 240 -4.38 17.07 5.12
C GLY A 240 -3.50 16.17 4.27
N VAL A 241 -2.68 15.35 4.93
CA VAL A 241 -1.78 14.41 4.25
C VAL A 241 -2.58 13.23 3.68
N ASP A 242 -2.43 13.00 2.38
CA ASP A 242 -2.98 11.85 1.67
C ASP A 242 -2.05 10.64 1.72
N SER A 243 -0.76 10.90 1.51
CA SER A 243 0.27 9.86 1.41
C SER A 243 1.68 10.42 1.51
N TYR A 244 2.65 9.51 1.70
CA TYR A 244 4.07 9.77 1.62
C TYR A 244 4.72 8.89 0.56
N SER A 245 5.67 9.42 -0.21
CA SER A 245 6.36 8.69 -1.28
C SER A 245 7.87 8.72 -1.11
N PHE A 246 8.51 7.56 -1.22
CA PHE A 246 9.96 7.41 -1.18
C PHE A 246 10.44 6.55 -2.37
N PRO A 247 11.53 6.91 -3.04
CA PRO A 247 12.31 8.14 -2.90
C PRO A 247 11.55 9.33 -3.50
N SER A 248 11.86 10.54 -3.00
CA SER A 248 11.30 11.78 -3.52
C SER A 248 11.56 11.98 -5.02
N LYS A 249 10.57 12.50 -5.74
CA LYS A 249 10.67 12.85 -7.17
C LYS A 249 11.31 14.21 -7.44
N HIS A 250 11.63 14.98 -6.40
CA HIS A 250 12.34 16.24 -6.58
C HIS A 250 13.71 16.01 -7.24
N SER A 251 14.12 16.96 -8.09
CA SER A 251 15.38 16.86 -8.84
C SER A 251 16.59 16.83 -7.90
N ASN A 252 17.70 16.26 -8.38
CA ASN A 252 18.95 16.26 -7.61
C ASN A 252 19.40 17.67 -7.25
N TYR A 253 19.14 18.66 -8.10
CA TYR A 253 19.41 20.07 -7.81
C TYR A 253 18.68 20.56 -6.55
N ILE A 254 17.37 20.29 -6.43
CA ILE A 254 16.58 20.66 -5.24
C ILE A 254 17.08 19.92 -4.01
N LYS A 255 17.35 18.62 -4.13
CA LYS A 255 17.87 17.80 -3.02
C LYS A 255 19.20 18.34 -2.50
N GLU A 256 20.14 18.71 -3.38
CA GLU A 256 21.42 19.31 -2.97
C GLU A 256 21.23 20.71 -2.35
N LYS A 257 20.30 21.52 -2.85
CA LYS A 257 19.95 22.81 -2.23
C LYS A 257 19.44 22.61 -0.80
N VAL A 258 18.56 21.64 -0.59
CA VAL A 258 18.06 21.26 0.75
C VAL A 258 19.18 20.78 1.65
N LYS A 259 20.06 19.88 1.19
CA LYS A 259 21.22 19.40 1.99
C LYS A 259 22.11 20.54 2.46
N LYS A 260 22.42 21.48 1.55
CA LYS A 260 23.29 22.62 1.86
C LYS A 260 22.67 23.53 2.91
N GLU A 261 21.41 23.91 2.73
CA GLU A 261 20.71 24.78 3.68
C GLU A 261 20.55 24.08 5.05
N LEU A 262 20.17 22.81 5.03
CA LEU A 262 20.04 22.00 6.24
C LEU A 262 21.37 21.90 7.01
N SER A 263 22.49 21.68 6.31
CA SER A 263 23.81 21.61 6.94
C SER A 263 24.18 22.93 7.63
N ILE A 264 23.88 24.08 7.00
CA ILE A 264 24.10 25.40 7.59
C ILE A 264 23.27 25.58 8.86
N ILE A 265 21.99 25.20 8.82
CA ILE A 265 21.08 25.34 9.97
C ILE A 265 21.52 24.42 11.12
N LEU A 266 21.77 23.14 10.85
CA LEU A 266 22.17 22.16 11.87
C LEU A 266 23.47 22.55 12.57
N ASN A 267 24.47 23.05 11.83
CA ASN A 267 25.72 23.55 12.40
C ASN A 267 25.52 24.78 13.30
N LYS A 268 24.61 25.69 12.94
CA LYS A 268 24.28 26.86 13.79
C LYS A 268 23.50 26.49 15.06
N ILE A 269 22.74 25.40 15.01
CA ILE A 269 21.98 24.87 16.15
C ILE A 269 22.92 24.10 17.09
N ASP A 270 24.08 23.66 16.60
CA ASP A 270 25.00 22.74 17.30
C ASP A 270 24.29 21.42 17.67
N LEU A 271 23.51 20.89 16.73
CA LEU A 271 22.84 19.60 16.90
C LEU A 271 23.84 18.46 16.66
N SER A 272 23.90 17.49 17.58
CA SER A 272 24.85 16.38 17.51
C SER A 272 24.26 15.11 18.12
N ASN A 273 24.82 13.96 17.74
CA ASN A 273 24.51 12.63 18.30
C ASN A 273 23.01 12.29 18.34
N THR A 274 22.31 12.55 17.23
CA THR A 274 20.87 12.28 17.12
C THR A 274 20.42 12.06 15.68
N LEU A 275 19.26 11.45 15.50
CA LEU A 275 18.55 11.45 14.22
C LEU A 275 17.78 12.75 14.06
N PHE A 276 17.50 13.14 12.83
CA PHE A 276 16.63 14.28 12.54
C PHE A 276 15.67 13.98 11.39
N SER A 277 14.59 14.75 11.37
CA SER A 277 13.58 14.80 10.32
C SER A 277 13.33 16.28 10.01
N ALA A 278 13.77 16.74 8.83
CA ALA A 278 13.68 18.15 8.45
C ALA A 278 12.71 18.33 7.28
N GLU A 279 11.66 19.12 7.48
CA GLU A 279 10.62 19.38 6.49
C GLU A 279 10.89 20.70 5.77
N PHE A 280 10.77 20.69 4.44
CA PHE A 280 11.00 21.86 3.59
C PHE A 280 9.81 22.13 2.67
N TRP A 281 9.51 23.40 2.48
CA TRP A 281 8.73 23.88 1.34
C TRP A 281 9.63 24.00 0.11
N ILE A 282 9.13 23.52 -1.01
CA ILE A 282 9.71 23.67 -2.34
C ILE A 282 8.77 24.51 -3.18
N PHE A 283 9.16 25.74 -3.48
CA PHE A 283 8.38 26.69 -4.28
C PHE A 283 8.52 26.37 -5.78
N LYS A 284 7.51 26.69 -6.60
CA LYS A 284 7.59 26.52 -8.07
C LYS A 284 8.75 27.29 -8.71
N SER A 285 9.19 28.39 -8.09
CA SER A 285 10.38 29.14 -8.49
C SER A 285 11.69 28.35 -8.32
N GLY A 286 11.68 27.23 -7.60
CA GLY A 286 12.87 26.48 -7.20
C GLY A 286 13.52 26.99 -5.90
N GLU A 287 12.91 27.98 -5.26
CA GLU A 287 13.27 28.37 -3.90
C GLU A 287 12.83 27.33 -2.87
N ILE A 288 13.54 27.29 -1.74
CA ILE A 288 13.26 26.39 -0.63
C ILE A 288 13.18 27.17 0.67
N ASP A 289 12.37 26.68 1.61
CA ASP A 289 12.35 27.22 2.97
C ASP A 289 12.07 26.11 3.98
N ILE A 290 12.67 26.20 5.17
CA ILE A 290 12.47 25.22 6.22
C ILE A 290 11.08 25.39 6.85
N MET A 291 10.38 24.28 7.07
CA MET A 291 9.12 24.21 7.81
C MET A 291 9.39 23.96 9.28
N GLU A 292 10.07 22.86 9.56
CA GLU A 292 10.45 22.40 10.88
C GLU A 292 11.62 21.43 10.81
N ILE A 293 12.36 21.34 11.92
CA ILE A 293 13.36 20.29 12.15
C ILE A 293 12.97 19.62 13.46
N ASN A 294 12.70 18.32 13.39
CA ASN A 294 12.54 17.50 14.58
C ASN A 294 13.88 16.82 14.87
N ALA A 295 14.43 17.00 16.07
CA ALA A 295 15.68 16.36 16.52
C ALA A 295 15.48 14.89 16.91
N ARG A 296 14.70 14.19 16.09
CA ARG A 296 14.37 12.77 16.14
C ARG A 296 13.87 12.35 14.77
N MET A 297 14.06 11.09 14.40
CA MET A 297 13.47 10.57 13.17
C MET A 297 11.98 10.27 13.35
N SER A 298 11.21 10.42 12.27
CA SER A 298 9.81 10.00 12.23
C SER A 298 9.69 8.48 12.12
N SER A 299 9.08 7.83 13.11
CA SER A 299 8.78 6.39 13.04
C SER A 299 7.81 6.04 11.91
N THR A 300 7.09 7.05 11.39
CA THR A 300 6.24 6.94 10.19
C THR A 300 7.01 6.41 8.98
N PHE A 301 8.26 6.82 8.77
CA PHE A 301 8.97 6.47 7.54
C PHE A 301 9.78 5.17 7.62
N ARG A 302 9.77 4.47 8.76
CA ARG A 302 10.51 3.21 8.95
C ARG A 302 10.30 2.24 7.80
N ASN A 303 9.05 1.91 7.49
CA ASN A 303 8.75 0.87 6.53
C ASN A 303 9.14 1.29 5.11
N LEU A 304 9.17 2.59 4.80
CA LEU A 304 9.66 3.09 3.52
C LEU A 304 11.16 2.82 3.39
N TYR A 305 11.96 3.22 4.38
CA TYR A 305 13.42 2.99 4.35
C TYR A 305 13.80 1.52 4.47
N LEU A 306 13.10 0.75 5.30
CA LEU A 306 13.37 -0.67 5.46
C LEU A 306 13.14 -1.45 4.16
N ASN A 307 12.07 -1.13 3.42
CA ASN A 307 11.76 -1.83 2.17
C ASN A 307 12.52 -1.28 0.95
N ALA A 308 12.84 0.02 0.93
CA ALA A 308 13.53 0.63 -0.20
C ALA A 308 15.06 0.55 -0.13
N LEU A 309 15.61 0.61 1.09
CA LEU A 309 17.06 0.74 1.35
C LEU A 309 17.62 -0.37 2.27
N GLU A 310 16.77 -1.26 2.82
CA GLU A 310 17.16 -2.21 3.87
C GLU A 310 17.73 -1.54 5.14
N ILE A 311 17.35 -0.28 5.38
CA ILE A 311 17.79 0.49 6.54
C ILE A 311 16.71 0.44 7.63
N ASP A 312 17.08 -0.12 8.79
CA ASP A 312 16.24 -0.03 9.99
C ASP A 312 16.66 1.14 10.87
N ILE A 313 15.77 2.12 10.98
CA ILE A 313 15.99 3.39 11.67
C ILE A 313 16.15 3.20 13.18
N PHE A 314 15.53 2.16 13.76
CA PHE A 314 15.67 1.85 15.18
C PHE A 314 17.06 1.29 15.47
N LYS A 315 17.67 0.60 14.49
CA LYS A 315 19.04 0.14 14.61
C LYS A 315 20.04 1.29 14.54
N ILE A 316 19.80 2.27 13.67
CA ILE A 316 20.61 3.51 13.63
C ILE A 316 20.50 4.26 14.96
N ALA A 317 19.29 4.42 15.51
CA ALA A 317 19.09 5.07 16.81
C ALA A 317 19.81 4.35 17.95
N TYR A 318 19.79 3.02 17.96
CA TYR A 318 20.54 2.23 18.93
C TYR A 318 22.07 2.43 18.78
N GLN A 319 22.58 2.44 17.56
CA GLN A 319 24.01 2.66 17.30
C GLN A 319 24.44 4.05 17.79
N ILE A 320 23.74 5.12 17.40
CA ILE A 320 24.07 6.49 17.82
C ILE A 320 24.02 6.63 19.34
N SER A 321 22.95 6.15 19.98
CA SER A 321 22.76 6.26 21.43
C SER A 321 23.79 5.48 22.25
N THR A 322 24.43 4.46 21.66
CA THR A 322 25.52 3.68 22.27
C THR A 322 26.90 4.11 21.78
N ASN A 323 26.99 5.29 21.14
CA ASN A 323 28.21 5.87 20.57
C ASN A 323 28.89 5.02 19.49
N GLN A 324 28.12 4.22 18.76
CA GLN A 324 28.57 3.42 17.64
C GLN A 324 28.27 4.14 16.32
N CYS A 325 29.23 4.14 15.39
CA CYS A 325 29.02 4.66 14.05
C CYS A 325 27.95 3.81 13.32
N PRO A 326 26.86 4.43 12.82
CA PRO A 326 25.87 3.69 12.05
C PRO A 326 26.43 3.09 10.77
N ILE A 327 26.12 1.82 10.52
CA ILE A 327 26.59 1.11 9.31
C ILE A 327 25.45 1.10 8.29
N LEU A 328 25.61 1.87 7.21
CA LEU A 328 24.72 1.86 6.06
C LEU A 328 25.22 0.80 5.07
N LYS A 329 24.41 -0.23 4.79
CA LYS A 329 24.72 -1.22 3.75
C LYS A 329 24.44 -0.58 2.38
N ASN A 330 25.41 -0.62 1.47
CA ASN A 330 25.36 -0.09 0.09
C ASN A 330 25.26 1.45 -0.01
N ASN A 331 25.58 2.00 -1.20
CA ASN A 331 25.65 3.43 -1.55
C ASN A 331 24.28 4.18 -1.49
N LEU A 332 23.39 3.87 -0.54
CA LEU A 332 22.02 4.41 -0.46
C LEU A 332 21.26 4.27 -1.79
N PHE A 333 21.54 3.21 -2.55
CA PHE A 333 20.88 2.94 -3.82
C PHE A 333 19.48 2.38 -3.56
N CYS A 334 18.47 3.09 -4.04
CA CYS A 334 17.09 2.71 -3.88
C CYS A 334 16.74 1.51 -4.76
N GLN A 335 16.30 0.41 -4.15
CA GLN A 335 15.91 -0.80 -4.88
C GLN A 335 14.43 -0.79 -5.30
N LYS A 336 13.58 -0.04 -4.57
CA LYS A 336 12.12 -0.04 -4.72
C LYS A 336 11.52 1.32 -4.40
N TYR A 337 10.47 1.68 -5.12
CA TYR A 337 9.58 2.77 -4.74
C TYR A 337 8.63 2.29 -3.65
N CYS A 338 8.38 3.14 -2.66
CA CYS A 338 7.55 2.86 -1.50
C CYS A 338 6.57 4.02 -1.29
N HIS A 339 5.36 3.70 -0.89
CA HIS A 339 4.29 4.67 -0.72
C HIS A 339 3.46 4.32 0.51
N ARG A 340 3.36 5.24 1.48
CA ARG A 340 2.45 5.11 2.61
C ARG A 340 1.18 5.89 2.30
N SER A 341 0.06 5.20 2.20
CA SER A 341 -1.25 5.77 1.93
C SER A 341 -2.12 5.82 3.17
N TYR A 342 -2.88 6.91 3.32
CA TYR A 342 -3.85 7.08 4.38
C TYR A 342 -5.28 7.01 3.85
N ILE A 343 -6.11 6.20 4.53
CA ILE A 343 -7.56 6.17 4.31
C ILE A 343 -8.21 6.99 5.41
N ILE A 344 -8.79 8.12 5.03
CA ILE A 344 -9.38 9.11 5.94
C ILE A 344 -10.91 9.18 5.71
N SER A 345 -11.67 9.44 6.79
CA SER A 345 -13.11 9.70 6.67
C SER A 345 -13.41 11.17 6.43
N ASN A 346 -14.39 11.43 5.57
CA ASN A 346 -14.94 12.77 5.35
C ASN A 346 -16.14 13.10 6.25
N GLU A 347 -16.67 12.13 6.97
CA GLU A 347 -17.91 12.20 7.72
C GLU A 347 -17.71 11.59 9.11
N ASP A 348 -18.42 12.12 10.10
CA ASP A 348 -18.56 11.46 11.40
C ASP A 348 -19.40 10.20 11.22
N GLY A 349 -19.00 9.08 11.81
CA GLY A 349 -19.76 7.84 11.68
C GLY A 349 -19.02 6.62 12.22
N ILE A 350 -19.70 5.48 12.20
CA ILE A 350 -19.11 4.20 12.59
C ILE A 350 -18.10 3.79 11.51
N ALA A 351 -16.90 3.35 11.91
CA ALA A 351 -15.82 2.97 10.99
C ALA A 351 -16.29 1.97 9.92
N SER A 352 -17.11 0.99 10.32
CA SER A 352 -17.71 -0.01 9.43
C SER A 352 -18.67 0.56 8.40
N ASN A 353 -19.16 1.80 8.50
CA ASN A 353 -19.95 2.43 7.44
C ASN A 353 -19.08 3.05 6.34
N ILE A 354 -17.80 3.28 6.64
CA ILE A 354 -16.85 3.96 5.75
C ILE A 354 -15.97 2.92 5.04
N ILE A 355 -15.56 1.89 5.77
CA ILE A 355 -14.61 0.87 5.31
C ILE A 355 -15.20 -0.53 5.36
N ASP A 356 -14.86 -1.34 4.37
CA ASP A 356 -15.14 -2.77 4.36
C ASP A 356 -14.08 -3.54 5.16
N TYR A 357 -14.36 -3.76 6.45
CA TYR A 357 -13.47 -4.50 7.35
C TYR A 357 -13.31 -5.97 6.97
N ASN A 358 -14.27 -6.57 6.26
CA ASN A 358 -14.13 -7.94 5.78
C ASN A 358 -13.08 -8.02 4.68
N MET A 359 -13.09 -7.05 3.75
CA MET A 359 -12.04 -6.92 2.74
C MET A 359 -10.69 -6.62 3.37
N VAL A 360 -10.62 -5.69 4.33
CA VAL A 360 -9.37 -5.37 5.07
C VAL A 360 -8.78 -6.61 5.76
N LYS A 361 -9.59 -7.33 6.55
CA LYS A 361 -9.15 -8.55 7.26
C LYS A 361 -8.70 -9.63 6.29
N THR A 362 -9.44 -9.81 5.20
CA THR A 362 -9.09 -10.79 4.19
C THR A 362 -7.76 -10.42 3.54
N TYR A 363 -7.62 -9.20 3.04
CA TYR A 363 -6.43 -8.77 2.31
C TYR A 363 -5.18 -8.58 3.16
N SER A 364 -5.32 -8.37 4.47
CA SER A 364 -4.19 -8.35 5.41
C SER A 364 -3.35 -9.64 5.40
N LYS A 365 -3.93 -10.75 4.90
CA LYS A 365 -3.26 -12.06 4.80
C LYS A 365 -2.46 -12.24 3.50
N PHE A 366 -2.62 -11.36 2.51
CA PHE A 366 -2.05 -11.51 1.17
C PHE A 366 -0.69 -10.82 1.00
N GLY A 367 -0.14 -10.19 2.05
CA GLY A 367 1.29 -9.85 2.22
C GLY A 367 1.99 -9.00 1.14
N ILE A 368 1.25 -8.38 0.21
CA ILE A 368 1.79 -7.49 -0.84
C ILE A 368 2.11 -6.09 -0.29
N PHE A 369 1.49 -5.73 0.83
CA PHE A 369 1.61 -4.43 1.48
C PHE A 369 1.56 -4.62 3.01
N ASN A 370 2.06 -3.64 3.75
CA ASN A 370 1.84 -3.61 5.20
C ASN A 370 0.59 -2.77 5.51
N LEU A 371 -0.27 -3.29 6.39
CA LEU A 371 -1.55 -2.68 6.73
C LEU A 371 -1.62 -2.42 8.23
N ASN A 372 -2.01 -1.20 8.60
CA ASN A 372 -2.28 -0.83 9.98
C ASN A 372 -3.73 -0.34 10.11
N ILE A 373 -4.45 -0.88 11.11
CA ILE A 373 -5.83 -0.54 11.40
C ILE A 373 -5.84 0.27 12.69
N ASN A 374 -6.15 1.56 12.60
CA ASN A 374 -6.13 2.44 13.77
C ASN A 374 -7.48 2.50 14.51
N TYR A 375 -8.58 2.18 13.82
CA TYR A 375 -9.94 2.19 14.38
C TYR A 375 -10.56 0.79 14.29
N PRO A 376 -11.06 0.22 15.40
CA PRO A 376 -11.87 -1.00 15.36
C PRO A 376 -13.17 -0.81 14.58
N GLU A 377 -13.74 -1.90 14.06
CA GLU A 377 -14.90 -1.92 13.17
C GLU A 377 -16.11 -1.12 13.70
N ASN A 378 -16.40 -1.21 14.99
CA ASN A 378 -17.55 -0.55 15.62
C ASN A 378 -17.21 0.79 16.29
N SER A 379 -16.01 1.31 16.08
CA SER A 379 -15.59 2.56 16.71
C SER A 379 -16.13 3.78 15.96
N LEU A 380 -16.41 4.84 16.72
CA LEU A 380 -16.82 6.12 16.17
C LEU A 380 -15.60 6.82 15.56
N VAL A 381 -15.65 7.02 14.25
CA VAL A 381 -14.71 7.87 13.52
C VAL A 381 -15.29 9.27 13.46
N LYS A 382 -14.49 10.27 13.85
CA LYS A 382 -14.84 11.67 13.60
C LYS A 382 -14.27 12.08 12.25
N SER A 383 -15.00 12.94 11.55
CA SER A 383 -14.54 13.58 10.33
C SER A 383 -13.19 14.23 10.59
N ILE A 384 -12.27 13.95 9.69
CA ILE A 384 -10.89 14.38 9.84
C ILE A 384 -10.87 15.87 9.45
N GLY A 385 -10.90 16.75 10.47
CA GLY A 385 -10.26 18.06 10.37
C GLY A 385 -8.74 17.90 10.22
N GLN A 386 -7.95 18.97 10.33
CA GLN A 386 -6.50 18.91 10.06
C GLN A 386 -5.70 17.85 10.85
N ASN A 387 -6.27 17.23 11.91
CA ASN A 387 -5.51 16.49 12.93
C ASN A 387 -6.07 15.08 13.25
N GLY A 388 -6.79 14.43 12.32
CA GLY A 388 -7.37 13.10 12.56
C GLY A 388 -6.41 11.94 12.26
N VAL A 389 -6.43 10.91 13.10
CA VAL A 389 -5.73 9.64 12.85
C VAL A 389 -6.40 8.95 11.66
N PRO A 390 -5.65 8.49 10.63
CA PRO A 390 -6.26 7.80 9.50
C PRO A 390 -6.91 6.49 9.96
N ILE A 391 -8.00 6.08 9.32
CA ILE A 391 -8.68 4.82 9.66
C ILE A 391 -7.74 3.63 9.36
N LEU A 392 -7.11 3.66 8.18
CA LEU A 392 -6.11 2.69 7.73
C LEU A 392 -4.85 3.39 7.24
N GLU A 393 -3.71 2.75 7.48
CA GLU A 393 -2.43 3.08 6.85
C GLU A 393 -1.97 1.89 6.01
N ILE A 394 -1.57 2.15 4.77
CA ILE A 394 -1.19 1.12 3.80
C ILE A 394 0.21 1.45 3.27
N ASP A 395 1.19 0.60 3.52
CA ASP A 395 2.52 0.72 2.93
C ASP A 395 2.62 -0.18 1.70
N ILE A 396 2.75 0.44 0.54
CA ILE A 396 2.79 -0.16 -0.79
C ILE A 396 4.20 -0.07 -1.33
N TYR A 397 4.66 -1.11 -2.03
CA TYR A 397 6.02 -1.18 -2.58
C TYR A 397 5.98 -1.65 -4.04
N GLY A 398 6.84 -1.10 -4.90
CA GLY A 398 6.85 -1.40 -6.33
C GLY A 398 8.17 -1.03 -7.02
N LYS A 399 8.34 -1.47 -8.28
CA LYS A 399 9.52 -1.12 -9.09
C LYS A 399 9.54 0.34 -9.55
N THR A 400 8.36 0.96 -9.68
CA THR A 400 8.22 2.34 -10.15
C THR A 400 7.22 3.11 -9.28
N GLU A 401 7.31 4.43 -9.30
CA GLU A 401 6.34 5.31 -8.63
C GLU A 401 4.92 5.06 -9.14
N GLN A 402 4.75 4.90 -10.46
CA GLN A 402 3.45 4.69 -11.09
C GLN A 402 2.75 3.45 -10.55
N VAL A 403 3.48 2.34 -10.40
CA VAL A 403 2.93 1.11 -9.80
C VAL A 403 2.38 1.41 -8.40
N CYS A 404 3.15 2.08 -7.54
CA CYS A 404 2.69 2.41 -6.20
C CYS A 404 1.45 3.31 -6.19
N GLN A 405 1.34 4.26 -7.14
CA GLN A 405 0.17 5.13 -7.28
C GLN A 405 -1.07 4.35 -7.73
N GLU A 406 -0.94 3.43 -8.69
CA GLU A 406 -2.03 2.57 -9.15
C GLU A 406 -2.56 1.71 -8.00
N TRP A 407 -1.67 1.11 -7.21
CA TRP A 407 -2.02 0.33 -6.02
C TRP A 407 -2.66 1.18 -4.91
N ASN A 408 -2.21 2.41 -4.72
CA ASN A 408 -2.83 3.33 -3.78
C ASN A 408 -4.31 3.57 -4.14
N ILE A 409 -4.57 3.87 -5.42
CA ILE A 409 -5.94 4.06 -5.92
C ILE A 409 -6.75 2.76 -5.78
N PHE A 410 -6.16 1.63 -6.14
CA PHE A 410 -6.77 0.30 -6.03
C PHE A 410 -7.23 0.02 -4.59
N PHE A 411 -6.35 0.12 -3.59
CA PHE A 411 -6.71 -0.22 -2.20
C PHE A 411 -7.69 0.77 -1.60
N LYS A 412 -7.57 2.07 -1.92
CA LYS A 412 -8.56 3.08 -1.51
C LYS A 412 -9.96 2.74 -2.03
N LYS A 413 -10.05 2.25 -3.27
CA LYS A 413 -11.31 1.76 -3.83
C LYS A 413 -11.75 0.47 -3.12
N LEU A 414 -10.89 -0.54 -3.10
CA LEU A 414 -11.21 -1.87 -2.58
C LEU A 414 -11.77 -1.84 -1.16
N PHE A 415 -11.20 -1.01 -0.29
CA PHE A 415 -11.62 -0.92 1.10
C PHE A 415 -12.79 0.05 1.34
N SER A 416 -13.26 0.79 0.32
CA SER A 416 -14.36 1.74 0.47
C SER A 416 -15.74 1.07 0.43
N LYS A 417 -16.60 1.37 1.42
CA LYS A 417 -18.01 0.94 1.43
C LYS A 417 -18.91 1.57 0.36
N LYS A 418 -18.45 2.59 -0.37
CA LYS A 418 -19.24 3.27 -1.42
C LYS A 418 -19.06 2.65 -2.82
N ASN A 419 -18.32 1.55 -2.98
CA ASN A 419 -18.02 0.97 -4.29
C ASN A 419 -19.02 -0.10 -4.76
N TYR A 420 -19.18 -0.25 -6.08
CA TYR A 420 -20.09 -1.22 -6.72
C TYR A 420 -19.84 -2.70 -6.36
N LEU A 421 -18.70 -3.00 -5.72
CA LEU A 421 -18.25 -4.35 -5.36
C LEU A 421 -19.05 -4.99 -4.19
N HIS A 422 -19.92 -4.24 -3.48
CA HIS A 422 -20.61 -4.67 -2.24
C HIS A 422 -21.67 -5.76 -2.41
N ASN A 423 -22.15 -5.98 -3.63
CA ASN A 423 -23.11 -7.03 -3.89
C ASN A 423 -22.45 -8.41 -4.06
N ARG A 424 -21.12 -8.53 -3.93
CA ARG A 424 -20.41 -9.78 -4.19
C ARG A 424 -19.85 -10.40 -2.91
N THR A 425 -20.09 -11.70 -2.74
CA THR A 425 -19.41 -12.48 -1.72
C THR A 425 -18.11 -13.00 -2.30
N TYR A 426 -16.99 -12.67 -1.66
CA TYR A 426 -15.65 -13.14 -2.01
C TYR A 426 -15.29 -14.30 -1.09
N ASN A 427 -15.15 -15.51 -1.61
CA ASN A 427 -14.55 -16.61 -0.87
C ASN A 427 -13.13 -16.83 -1.37
N PHE A 428 -12.18 -16.83 -0.44
CA PHE A 428 -10.78 -17.06 -0.70
C PHE A 428 -10.43 -18.39 -0.05
N GLU A 429 -10.34 -19.43 -0.86
CA GLU A 429 -9.81 -20.70 -0.39
C GLU A 429 -8.37 -20.82 -0.94
N ASN A 430 -7.44 -21.24 -0.08
CA ASN A 430 -6.06 -21.52 -0.44
C ASN A 430 -6.00 -22.80 -1.29
N ILE A 431 -6.59 -22.72 -2.47
CA ILE A 431 -6.68 -23.80 -3.43
C ILE A 431 -5.78 -23.42 -4.57
N LEU A 432 -4.66 -24.14 -4.65
CA LEU A 432 -3.69 -24.09 -5.72
C LEU A 432 -4.40 -24.25 -7.07
N ALA A 433 -4.53 -23.17 -7.84
CA ALA A 433 -5.02 -23.24 -9.20
C ALA A 433 -4.24 -22.32 -10.10
N SER A 434 -3.79 -22.85 -11.23
CA SER A 434 -2.84 -22.18 -12.09
C SER A 434 -3.50 -21.72 -13.39
N GLU A 435 -4.08 -22.63 -14.19
CA GLU A 435 -4.66 -22.31 -15.50
C GLU A 435 -5.78 -23.29 -15.90
N GLY A 436 -6.53 -22.94 -16.95
CA GLY A 436 -7.49 -23.85 -17.59
C GLY A 436 -8.67 -24.29 -16.74
N ILE A 437 -9.19 -23.42 -15.86
CA ILE A 437 -10.32 -23.77 -15.00
C ILE A 437 -11.61 -23.92 -15.81
N ILE A 438 -12.30 -25.03 -15.62
CA ILE A 438 -13.59 -25.31 -16.23
C ILE A 438 -14.60 -25.82 -15.22
N ASN A 439 -15.87 -25.60 -15.53
CA ASN A 439 -16.99 -26.19 -14.84
C ASN A 439 -17.38 -27.50 -15.53
N ILE A 440 -17.33 -28.62 -14.79
CA ILE A 440 -17.74 -29.95 -15.30
C ILE A 440 -19.24 -30.15 -15.11
N ASN A 441 -19.77 -29.74 -13.95
CA ASN A 441 -21.17 -29.82 -13.58
C ASN A 441 -21.48 -28.88 -12.41
N GLU A 442 -22.76 -28.75 -12.04
CA GLU A 442 -23.25 -27.82 -11.01
C GLU A 442 -22.42 -27.80 -9.70
N ASN A 443 -21.78 -28.92 -9.35
CA ASN A 443 -21.05 -29.12 -8.10
C ASN A 443 -19.56 -29.45 -8.28
N GLN A 444 -19.00 -29.35 -9.49
CA GLN A 444 -17.61 -29.77 -9.72
C GLN A 444 -16.84 -28.88 -10.69
N LEU A 445 -15.68 -28.41 -10.24
CA LEU A 445 -14.69 -27.70 -11.05
C LEU A 445 -13.47 -28.56 -11.32
N MET A 446 -12.78 -28.26 -12.41
CA MET A 446 -11.51 -28.90 -12.78
C MET A 446 -10.55 -27.91 -13.41
N TRP A 447 -9.25 -28.08 -13.16
CA TRP A 447 -8.19 -27.23 -13.71
C TRP A 447 -6.84 -27.93 -13.69
N MET A 448 -5.85 -27.29 -14.33
CA MET A 448 -4.45 -27.71 -14.31
C MET A 448 -3.65 -26.94 -13.25
N GLU A 449 -2.88 -27.67 -12.43
CA GLU A 449 -1.79 -27.12 -11.60
C GLU A 449 -0.46 -27.35 -12.37
N TYR A 450 -0.02 -26.41 -13.20
CA TYR A 450 1.16 -26.58 -14.06
C TYR A 450 2.47 -26.71 -13.25
N GLU A 451 2.59 -26.05 -12.09
CA GLU A 451 3.78 -26.13 -11.23
C GLU A 451 3.96 -27.52 -10.63
N PHE A 452 2.85 -28.14 -10.23
CA PHE A 452 2.83 -29.47 -9.63
C PHE A 452 2.56 -30.59 -10.64
N ARG A 453 2.22 -30.22 -11.89
CA ARG A 453 1.86 -31.12 -13.00
C ARG A 453 0.73 -32.08 -12.61
N LYS A 454 -0.37 -31.51 -12.10
CA LYS A 454 -1.54 -32.26 -11.63
C LYS A 454 -2.83 -31.76 -12.25
N LEU A 455 -3.72 -32.71 -12.53
CA LEU A 455 -5.13 -32.43 -12.79
C LEU A 455 -5.87 -32.39 -11.46
N VAL A 456 -6.66 -31.34 -11.23
CA VAL A 456 -7.34 -31.14 -9.96
C VAL A 456 -8.84 -31.07 -10.15
N PHE A 457 -9.57 -31.66 -9.21
CA PHE A 457 -11.02 -31.56 -9.11
C PHE A 457 -11.39 -30.97 -7.75
N LEU A 458 -12.30 -30.01 -7.75
CA LEU A 458 -12.95 -29.47 -6.54
C LEU A 458 -14.41 -29.85 -6.56
N ASN A 459 -14.88 -30.51 -5.51
CA ASN A 459 -16.30 -30.65 -5.23
C ASN A 459 -16.77 -29.41 -4.44
N LEU A 460 -17.79 -28.72 -4.96
CA LEU A 460 -18.30 -27.47 -4.40
C LEU A 460 -19.30 -27.67 -3.24
N GLU A 461 -19.79 -28.89 -3.02
CA GLU A 461 -20.70 -29.21 -1.90
C GLU A 461 -19.92 -29.40 -0.59
N ASP A 462 -18.78 -30.10 -0.65
CA ASP A 462 -17.98 -30.46 0.53
C ASP A 462 -16.57 -29.83 0.56
N ASN A 463 -16.25 -28.99 -0.42
CA ASN A 463 -14.95 -28.34 -0.65
C ASN A 463 -13.77 -29.33 -0.66
N LYS A 464 -13.98 -30.60 -1.04
CA LYS A 464 -12.90 -31.58 -1.14
C LYS A 464 -12.18 -31.49 -2.48
N LEU A 465 -10.86 -31.43 -2.39
CA LEU A 465 -9.95 -31.49 -3.52
C LEU A 465 -9.48 -32.92 -3.79
N LYS A 466 -9.47 -33.31 -5.06
CA LYS A 466 -8.77 -34.51 -5.54
C LYS A 466 -7.74 -34.11 -6.58
N ARG A 467 -6.51 -34.63 -6.43
CA ARG A 467 -5.41 -34.37 -7.36
C ARG A 467 -4.97 -35.67 -8.02
N PHE A 468 -4.80 -35.63 -9.33
CA PHE A 468 -4.33 -36.74 -10.13
C PHE A 468 -2.99 -36.37 -10.76
N ASN A 469 -2.03 -37.28 -10.65
CA ASN A 469 -0.76 -37.14 -11.36
C ASN A 469 -1.02 -37.32 -12.86
N LEU A 470 -0.36 -36.49 -13.66
CA LEU A 470 -0.36 -36.69 -15.10
C LEU A 470 0.40 -37.97 -15.48
N PRO A 471 0.07 -38.59 -16.62
CA PRO A 471 0.82 -39.72 -17.18
C PRO A 471 2.29 -39.40 -17.37
N LYS A 472 3.17 -40.41 -17.33
CA LYS A 472 4.62 -40.23 -17.57
C LYS A 472 4.93 -39.54 -18.91
N SER A 473 4.11 -39.78 -19.94
CA SER A 473 4.24 -39.13 -21.25
C SER A 473 4.01 -37.62 -21.23
N LEU A 474 3.29 -37.11 -20.23
CA LEU A 474 3.05 -35.68 -20.00
C LEU A 474 3.86 -35.15 -18.81
N ALA A 475 4.67 -36.00 -18.17
CA ALA A 475 5.34 -35.63 -16.93
C ALA A 475 6.39 -34.54 -17.13
N ASP A 476 6.97 -34.40 -18.33
CA ASP A 476 7.93 -33.35 -18.68
C ASP A 476 7.28 -32.15 -19.40
N ASP A 477 5.97 -32.23 -19.67
CA ASP A 477 5.19 -31.17 -20.30
C ASP A 477 4.67 -30.18 -19.24
N THR A 478 4.63 -28.90 -19.59
CA THR A 478 3.87 -27.90 -18.84
C THR A 478 2.48 -27.82 -19.45
N CYS A 479 1.49 -28.39 -18.75
CA CYS A 479 0.10 -28.45 -19.22
C CYS A 479 -0.71 -27.25 -18.69
N TYR A 480 -1.32 -26.51 -19.60
CA TYR A 480 -1.99 -25.23 -19.36
C TYR A 480 -3.52 -25.37 -19.32
N SER A 481 -4.08 -26.19 -20.21
CA SER A 481 -5.53 -26.29 -20.39
C SER A 481 -6.04 -27.72 -20.39
N VAL A 482 -7.30 -27.89 -20.00
CA VAL A 482 -8.00 -29.18 -19.96
C VAL A 482 -9.45 -29.03 -20.41
N CYS A 483 -9.97 -30.02 -21.12
CA CYS A 483 -11.38 -30.14 -21.49
C CYS A 483 -11.84 -31.60 -21.41
N LEU A 484 -13.13 -31.80 -21.11
CA LEU A 484 -13.75 -33.13 -21.03
C LEU A 484 -14.30 -33.55 -22.40
N ASN A 485 -14.09 -34.82 -22.77
CA ASN A 485 -14.80 -35.49 -23.85
C ASN A 485 -16.02 -36.27 -23.29
N TYR A 486 -17.01 -36.57 -24.13
CA TYR A 486 -18.23 -37.31 -23.77
C TYR A 486 -17.97 -38.70 -23.14
N ASP A 487 -16.79 -39.30 -23.36
CA ASP A 487 -16.42 -40.66 -22.90
C ASP A 487 -15.38 -40.68 -21.75
N GLU A 488 -15.38 -39.70 -20.83
CA GLU A 488 -14.41 -39.60 -19.70
C GLU A 488 -12.94 -39.57 -20.15
N LYS A 489 -12.68 -39.10 -21.37
CA LYS A 489 -11.34 -38.78 -21.86
C LYS A 489 -11.09 -37.28 -21.75
N TYR A 490 -9.85 -36.90 -21.50
CA TYR A 490 -9.44 -35.52 -21.27
C TYR A 490 -8.57 -35.05 -22.42
N PHE A 491 -8.90 -33.90 -22.98
CA PHE A 491 -7.97 -33.17 -23.85
C PHE A 491 -7.10 -32.30 -22.96
N ILE A 492 -5.78 -32.36 -23.16
CA ILE A 492 -4.80 -31.59 -22.40
C ILE A 492 -3.92 -30.83 -23.39
N GLY A 493 -3.93 -29.50 -23.26
CA GLY A 493 -3.03 -28.61 -23.99
C GLY A 493 -1.81 -28.26 -23.15
N GLY A 494 -0.63 -28.26 -23.76
CA GLY A 494 0.62 -27.86 -23.10
C GLY A 494 1.76 -27.56 -24.08
N THR A 495 2.96 -27.37 -23.53
CA THR A 495 4.20 -27.19 -24.30
C THR A 495 4.53 -28.35 -25.24
N GLY A 496 4.08 -29.57 -24.91
CA GLY A 496 4.23 -30.78 -25.73
C GLY A 496 3.09 -30.99 -26.73
N GLY A 497 2.12 -30.07 -26.79
CA GLY A 497 1.03 -30.04 -27.76
C GLY A 497 -0.33 -30.44 -27.20
N LEU A 498 -1.21 -30.96 -28.08
CA LEU A 498 -2.56 -31.41 -27.68
C LEU A 498 -2.58 -32.92 -27.50
N HIS A 499 -2.97 -33.38 -26.32
CA HIS A 499 -3.04 -34.79 -25.98
C HIS A 499 -4.45 -35.21 -25.61
N LEU A 500 -4.84 -36.41 -26.02
CA LEU A 500 -6.01 -37.12 -25.52
C LEU A 500 -5.55 -38.11 -24.45
N TRP A 501 -6.02 -37.94 -23.22
CA TRP A 501 -5.74 -38.82 -22.09
C TRP A 501 -6.98 -39.59 -21.68
N ASP A 502 -6.86 -40.91 -21.62
CA ASP A 502 -7.88 -41.79 -21.06
C ASP A 502 -7.53 -42.08 -19.59
N LEU A 503 -8.32 -41.56 -18.65
CA LEU A 503 -8.04 -41.67 -17.22
C LEU A 503 -8.17 -43.12 -16.71
N LYS A 504 -9.01 -43.95 -17.33
CA LYS A 504 -9.24 -45.35 -16.91
C LYS A 504 -8.06 -46.25 -17.26
N THR A 505 -7.55 -46.10 -18.49
CA THR A 505 -6.43 -46.91 -19.00
C THR A 505 -5.08 -46.27 -18.73
N ASN A 506 -5.07 -44.98 -18.37
CA ASN A 506 -3.90 -44.13 -18.24
C ASN A 506 -3.09 -43.97 -19.55
N ASN A 507 -3.72 -44.22 -20.70
CA ASN A 507 -3.09 -44.09 -22.01
C ASN A 507 -3.23 -42.66 -22.55
N THR A 508 -2.19 -42.18 -23.24
CA THR A 508 -2.18 -40.87 -23.90
C THR A 508 -1.94 -41.01 -25.39
N LYS A 509 -2.66 -40.22 -26.20
CA LYS A 509 -2.44 -40.07 -27.64
C LYS A 509 -2.22 -38.59 -27.96
N ILE A 510 -1.09 -38.25 -28.53
CA ILE A 510 -0.86 -36.92 -29.08
C ILE A 510 -1.68 -36.71 -30.36
N LEU A 511 -2.33 -35.56 -30.47
CA LEU A 511 -3.15 -35.15 -31.61
C LEU A 511 -2.47 -34.03 -32.39
N ILE A 512 -1.87 -33.06 -31.69
CA ILE A 512 -1.13 -31.94 -32.29
C ILE A 512 0.24 -31.88 -31.63
N HIS A 513 1.30 -31.77 -32.43
CA HIS A 513 2.70 -31.72 -31.97
C HIS A 513 3.21 -30.28 -31.73
N GLU A 514 2.41 -29.28 -32.05
CA GLU A 514 2.72 -27.87 -31.78
C GLU A 514 2.17 -27.48 -30.40
N PRO A 515 2.90 -26.67 -29.59
CA PRO A 515 2.46 -26.23 -28.28
C PRO A 515 1.06 -25.60 -28.32
N ILE A 516 0.18 -26.03 -27.40
CA ILE A 516 -1.20 -25.53 -27.29
C ILE A 516 -1.38 -24.86 -25.93
N ASN A 517 -1.94 -23.66 -25.92
CA ASN A 517 -2.21 -22.96 -24.67
C ASN A 517 -3.60 -23.29 -24.15
N ASP A 518 -4.62 -22.97 -24.94
CA ASP A 518 -6.01 -23.06 -24.55
C ASP A 518 -6.82 -23.90 -25.53
N ILE A 519 -7.84 -24.55 -24.98
CA ILE A 519 -8.77 -25.41 -25.71
C ILE A 519 -10.20 -25.13 -25.25
N CYS A 520 -11.15 -25.25 -26.16
CA CYS A 520 -12.58 -25.28 -25.82
C CYS A 520 -13.31 -26.33 -26.66
N VAL A 521 -14.47 -26.76 -26.18
CA VAL A 521 -15.30 -27.78 -26.82
C VAL A 521 -16.69 -27.20 -27.05
N ASP A 522 -17.27 -27.45 -28.22
CA ASP A 522 -18.63 -27.02 -28.51
C ASP A 522 -19.70 -28.07 -28.16
N ASN A 523 -20.97 -27.69 -28.33
CA ASN A 523 -22.13 -28.56 -28.06
C ASN A 523 -22.18 -29.80 -28.97
N TYR A 524 -21.35 -29.87 -30.01
CA TYR A 524 -21.17 -31.01 -30.89
C TYR A 524 -19.86 -31.74 -30.61
N GLY A 525 -19.17 -31.52 -29.49
CA GLY A 525 -17.92 -32.23 -29.16
C GLY A 525 -16.76 -31.96 -30.10
N ARG A 526 -16.84 -30.91 -30.93
CA ARG A 526 -15.70 -30.46 -31.73
C ARG A 526 -14.81 -29.60 -30.84
N ILE A 527 -13.51 -29.66 -31.07
CA ILE A 527 -12.52 -29.02 -30.22
C ILE A 527 -11.87 -27.91 -31.01
N TYR A 528 -11.74 -26.74 -30.38
CA TYR A 528 -10.94 -25.65 -30.90
C TYR A 528 -9.71 -25.50 -30.01
N ALA A 529 -8.53 -25.43 -30.62
CA ALA A 529 -7.26 -25.39 -29.90
C ALA A 529 -6.36 -24.27 -30.45
N GLY A 530 -5.87 -23.40 -29.57
CA GLY A 530 -5.02 -22.29 -29.95
C GLY A 530 -3.56 -22.51 -29.54
N SER A 531 -2.63 -22.30 -30.48
CA SER A 531 -1.21 -22.62 -30.27
C SER A 531 -0.41 -21.50 -29.59
N ILE A 532 0.68 -21.87 -28.92
CA ILE A 532 1.76 -20.95 -28.53
C ILE A 532 2.81 -20.93 -29.65
N PRO A 533 2.98 -19.83 -30.40
CA PRO A 533 3.89 -19.82 -31.53
C PRO A 533 5.35 -19.63 -31.13
N SER A 534 6.26 -20.36 -31.79
CA SER A 534 7.70 -20.11 -31.70
C SER A 534 8.15 -18.84 -32.42
N ASN A 535 7.48 -18.46 -33.53
CA ASN A 535 7.85 -17.32 -34.41
C ASN A 535 6.64 -16.45 -34.84
N LYS A 536 5.71 -16.12 -33.93
CA LYS A 536 4.49 -15.31 -34.21
C LYS A 536 3.56 -15.84 -35.32
N ASN A 537 3.69 -17.11 -35.69
CA ASN A 537 2.82 -17.78 -36.64
C ASN A 537 1.98 -18.84 -35.94
N GLY A 538 1.20 -18.41 -34.95
CA GLY A 538 0.31 -19.29 -34.21
C GLY A 538 -0.90 -19.65 -35.03
N LYS A 539 -1.51 -20.79 -34.70
CA LYS A 539 -2.65 -21.38 -35.40
C LYS A 539 -3.81 -21.61 -34.45
N LEU A 540 -5.01 -21.52 -35.01
CA LEU A 540 -6.24 -22.00 -34.41
C LEU A 540 -6.64 -23.27 -35.15
N PHE A 541 -6.74 -24.37 -34.41
CA PHE A 541 -7.09 -25.68 -34.94
C PHE A 541 -8.55 -26.02 -34.62
N LEU A 542 -9.20 -26.74 -35.53
CA LEU A 542 -10.46 -27.43 -35.30
C LEU A 542 -10.19 -28.94 -35.36
N ILE A 543 -10.65 -29.67 -34.34
CA ILE A 543 -10.65 -31.13 -34.31
C ILE A 543 -12.10 -31.59 -34.32
N ASN A 544 -12.51 -32.27 -35.39
CA ASN A 544 -13.87 -32.80 -35.49
C ASN A 544 -14.04 -34.12 -34.71
N LYS A 545 -15.27 -34.62 -34.59
CA LYS A 545 -15.57 -35.87 -33.87
C LYS A 545 -14.82 -37.10 -34.40
N ASN A 546 -14.46 -37.09 -35.67
CA ASN A 546 -13.73 -38.19 -36.31
C ASN A 546 -12.21 -38.09 -36.08
N GLY A 547 -11.74 -37.04 -35.41
CA GLY A 547 -10.34 -36.78 -35.13
C GLY A 547 -9.58 -36.13 -36.29
N GLU A 548 -10.28 -35.66 -37.32
CA GLU A 548 -9.67 -34.85 -38.38
C GLU A 548 -9.32 -33.47 -37.83
N ILE A 549 -8.13 -32.98 -38.18
CA ILE A 549 -7.57 -31.73 -37.68
C ILE A 549 -7.43 -30.77 -38.85
N THR A 550 -8.08 -29.61 -38.76
CA THR A 550 -7.96 -28.52 -39.74
C THR A 550 -7.39 -27.26 -39.08
N VAL A 551 -6.72 -26.44 -39.87
CA VAL A 551 -6.24 -25.11 -39.44
C VAL A 551 -7.26 -24.08 -39.89
N GLU A 552 -7.93 -23.44 -38.93
CA GLU A 552 -9.00 -22.47 -39.18
C GLU A 552 -8.49 -21.03 -39.23
N ASP A 553 -7.38 -20.73 -38.55
CA ASP A 553 -6.71 -19.42 -38.61
C ASP A 553 -5.20 -19.53 -38.39
N GLN A 554 -4.45 -18.54 -38.88
CA GLN A 554 -2.99 -18.44 -38.78
C GLN A 554 -2.55 -17.01 -38.39
N ASN A 555 -1.25 -16.79 -38.16
CA ASN A 555 -0.70 -15.49 -37.73
C ASN A 555 -1.24 -14.98 -36.38
N ILE A 556 -1.55 -15.90 -35.48
CA ILE A 556 -1.84 -15.61 -34.08
C ILE A 556 -0.52 -15.30 -33.38
N GLN A 557 -0.44 -14.20 -32.62
CA GLN A 557 0.82 -13.84 -31.95
C GLN A 557 1.01 -14.59 -30.64
N TYR A 558 -0.05 -14.77 -29.86
CA TYR A 558 -0.05 -15.60 -28.66
C TYR A 558 -1.49 -15.94 -28.30
N SER A 559 -1.86 -17.21 -28.38
CA SER A 559 -3.22 -17.66 -28.06
C SER A 559 -3.39 -17.76 -26.56
N ASN A 560 -4.32 -17.00 -26.00
CA ASN A 560 -4.93 -17.29 -24.69
C ASN A 560 -6.45 -17.30 -24.84
N GLY A 561 -7.17 -17.93 -23.90
CA GLY A 561 -8.61 -17.82 -23.72
C GLY A 561 -9.48 -18.15 -24.95
N LEU A 562 -10.16 -19.29 -24.90
CA LEU A 562 -11.16 -19.68 -25.91
C LEU A 562 -12.50 -19.99 -25.26
N THR A 563 -13.58 -19.44 -25.82
CA THR A 563 -14.94 -19.80 -25.40
C THR A 563 -15.93 -19.67 -26.54
N ILE A 564 -17.11 -20.24 -26.37
CA ILE A 564 -18.17 -20.25 -27.37
C ILE A 564 -19.43 -19.70 -26.71
N ASN A 565 -20.23 -18.98 -27.48
CA ASN A 565 -21.52 -18.51 -26.98
C ASN A 565 -22.49 -19.66 -26.70
N LYS A 566 -23.53 -19.38 -25.92
CA LYS A 566 -24.44 -20.42 -25.40
C LYS A 566 -25.12 -21.26 -26.49
N ASP A 567 -25.46 -20.66 -27.63
CA ASP A 567 -26.11 -21.35 -28.74
C ASP A 567 -25.14 -22.03 -29.72
N GLY A 568 -23.82 -21.88 -29.53
CA GLY A 568 -22.80 -22.52 -30.35
C GLY A 568 -22.58 -21.87 -31.72
N SER A 569 -23.04 -20.64 -31.92
CA SER A 569 -22.93 -19.93 -33.20
C SER A 569 -21.68 -19.06 -33.34
N ILE A 570 -21.04 -18.67 -32.22
CA ILE A 570 -19.90 -17.73 -32.21
C ILE A 570 -18.79 -18.26 -31.31
N LEU A 571 -17.56 -18.31 -31.85
CA LEU A 571 -16.34 -18.55 -31.09
C LEU A 571 -15.66 -17.21 -30.75
N TYR A 572 -15.30 -17.03 -29.48
CA TYR A 572 -14.49 -15.92 -29.00
C TYR A 572 -13.08 -16.38 -28.67
N PHE A 573 -12.09 -15.57 -29.04
CA PHE A 573 -10.68 -15.92 -29.00
C PHE A 573 -9.81 -14.72 -28.60
N ILE A 574 -8.93 -14.87 -27.61
CA ILE A 574 -7.94 -13.84 -27.28
C ILE A 574 -6.65 -14.04 -28.07
N ASP A 575 -6.17 -12.96 -28.69
CA ASP A 575 -4.77 -12.85 -29.10
C ASP A 575 -4.07 -11.89 -28.14
N SER A 576 -3.33 -12.44 -27.18
CA SER A 576 -2.81 -11.72 -26.02
C SER A 576 -1.85 -10.60 -26.40
N PHE A 577 -1.03 -10.79 -27.44
CA PHE A 577 -0.07 -9.77 -27.88
C PHE A 577 -0.63 -8.80 -28.91
N LYS A 578 -1.81 -9.09 -29.46
CA LYS A 578 -2.62 -8.07 -30.15
C LYS A 578 -3.56 -7.31 -29.20
N LEU A 579 -3.65 -7.73 -27.94
CA LEU A 579 -4.48 -7.11 -26.89
C LEU A 579 -5.95 -6.99 -27.32
N CYS A 580 -6.51 -8.02 -27.96
CA CYS A 580 -7.89 -7.99 -28.44
C CYS A 580 -8.59 -9.34 -28.34
N ILE A 581 -9.92 -9.28 -28.31
CA ILE A 581 -10.79 -10.45 -28.48
C ILE A 581 -11.30 -10.44 -29.92
N TYR A 582 -11.09 -11.54 -30.62
CA TYR A 582 -11.72 -11.83 -31.90
C TYR A 582 -13.03 -12.60 -31.70
N GLN A 583 -13.96 -12.44 -32.63
CA GLN A 583 -15.13 -13.29 -32.78
C GLN A 583 -15.15 -13.93 -34.17
N TYR A 584 -15.61 -15.17 -34.24
CA TYR A 584 -15.81 -15.94 -35.47
C TYR A 584 -17.22 -16.51 -35.48
N ASP A 585 -17.86 -16.50 -36.65
CA ASP A 585 -19.08 -17.28 -36.85
C ASP A 585 -18.70 -18.77 -37.04
N ILE A 586 -19.47 -19.67 -36.43
CA ILE A 586 -19.29 -21.12 -36.52
C ILE A 586 -20.30 -21.69 -37.50
N GLU A 587 -19.81 -22.39 -38.52
CA GLU A 587 -20.71 -23.14 -39.41
C GLU A 587 -21.25 -24.37 -38.67
N ILE A 588 -22.56 -24.39 -38.41
CA ILE A 588 -23.20 -25.37 -37.51
C ILE A 588 -22.87 -26.83 -37.86
N ASN A 589 -22.79 -27.18 -39.14
CA ASN A 589 -22.60 -28.55 -39.60
C ASN A 589 -21.13 -28.99 -39.55
N SER A 590 -20.21 -28.14 -39.96
CA SER A 590 -18.79 -28.49 -40.13
C SER A 590 -17.93 -28.09 -38.93
N GLY A 591 -18.30 -27.02 -38.23
CA GLY A 591 -17.51 -26.36 -37.20
C GLY A 591 -16.53 -25.32 -37.75
N LYS A 592 -16.51 -25.12 -39.07
CA LYS A 592 -15.60 -24.18 -39.71
C LYS A 592 -15.83 -22.76 -39.22
N LEU A 593 -14.74 -22.05 -39.01
CA LEU A 593 -14.75 -20.67 -38.57
C LEU A 593 -14.73 -19.73 -39.77
N TYR A 594 -15.58 -18.71 -39.76
CA TYR A 594 -15.61 -17.67 -40.78
C TYR A 594 -15.93 -16.30 -40.16
N ASN A 595 -15.90 -15.24 -40.99
CA ASN A 595 -16.23 -13.87 -40.57
C ASN A 595 -15.45 -13.35 -39.34
N LYS A 596 -14.13 -13.58 -39.30
CA LYS A 596 -13.24 -13.05 -38.26
C LYS A 596 -13.39 -11.53 -38.12
N THR A 597 -13.80 -11.08 -36.94
CA THR A 597 -13.88 -9.64 -36.61
C THR A 597 -13.31 -9.36 -35.23
N VAL A 598 -12.80 -8.15 -35.01
CA VAL A 598 -12.41 -7.69 -33.67
C VAL A 598 -13.66 -7.32 -32.90
N LEU A 599 -13.90 -7.99 -31.76
CA LEU A 599 -14.97 -7.63 -30.85
C LEU A 599 -14.59 -6.38 -30.06
N ILE A 600 -13.42 -6.40 -29.40
CA ILE A 600 -12.88 -5.30 -28.60
C ILE A 600 -11.35 -5.36 -28.57
N SER A 601 -10.71 -4.19 -28.41
CA SER A 601 -9.26 -4.06 -28.19
C SER A 601 -8.99 -3.31 -26.89
N PHE A 602 -7.91 -3.70 -26.20
CA PHE A 602 -7.54 -3.18 -24.90
C PHE A 602 -6.31 -2.28 -24.99
N SER A 603 -6.30 -1.24 -24.15
CA SER A 603 -5.06 -0.50 -23.91
C SER A 603 -4.08 -1.33 -23.07
N LYS A 604 -2.78 -1.08 -23.22
CA LYS A 604 -1.72 -1.72 -22.41
C LYS A 604 -1.87 -1.49 -20.90
N ASN A 605 -2.67 -0.51 -20.48
CA ASN A 605 -2.89 -0.21 -19.08
C ASN A 605 -3.77 -1.27 -18.38
N TYR A 606 -4.45 -2.14 -19.12
CA TYR A 606 -5.25 -3.22 -18.53
C TYR A 606 -4.42 -4.46 -18.16
N GLY A 607 -3.19 -4.57 -18.66
CA GLY A 607 -2.43 -5.82 -18.65
C GLY A 607 -2.61 -6.59 -19.96
N ILE A 608 -2.23 -7.86 -19.96
CA ILE A 608 -2.31 -8.77 -21.10
C ILE A 608 -3.57 -9.64 -20.92
N PRO A 609 -4.54 -9.62 -21.84
CA PRO A 609 -5.75 -10.44 -21.70
C PRO A 609 -5.38 -11.93 -21.76
N ASP A 610 -6.05 -12.75 -20.96
CA ASP A 610 -5.67 -14.14 -20.73
C ASP A 610 -6.86 -15.11 -20.90
N GLY A 611 -7.51 -15.57 -19.82
CA GLY A 611 -8.66 -16.47 -19.89
C GLY A 611 -9.99 -15.80 -20.20
N LEU A 612 -10.92 -16.60 -20.76
CA LEU A 612 -12.30 -16.22 -21.10
C LEU A 612 -13.33 -17.12 -20.42
N ALA A 613 -14.42 -16.50 -19.96
CA ALA A 613 -15.67 -17.19 -19.64
C ALA A 613 -16.86 -16.43 -20.24
N ILE A 614 -17.98 -17.14 -20.43
CA ILE A 614 -19.23 -16.51 -20.84
C ILE A 614 -20.28 -16.65 -19.74
N ASP A 615 -21.06 -15.59 -19.52
CA ASP A 615 -22.21 -15.64 -18.61
C ASP A 615 -23.49 -16.10 -19.33
N LYS A 616 -24.57 -16.25 -18.56
CA LYS A 616 -25.88 -16.69 -19.10
C LYS A 616 -26.54 -15.71 -20.07
N ASN A 617 -26.04 -14.48 -20.16
CA ASN A 617 -26.53 -13.42 -21.05
C ASN A 617 -25.61 -13.25 -22.28
N ASN A 618 -24.66 -14.17 -22.49
CA ASN A 618 -23.62 -14.08 -23.53
C ASN A 618 -22.66 -12.88 -23.37
N ASN A 619 -22.50 -12.32 -22.16
CA ASN A 619 -21.40 -11.38 -21.91
C ASN A 619 -20.10 -12.15 -21.69
N ILE A 620 -18.99 -11.55 -22.10
CA ILE A 620 -17.66 -12.13 -21.96
C ILE A 620 -16.99 -11.60 -20.70
N TRP A 621 -16.43 -12.52 -19.92
CA TRP A 621 -15.59 -12.23 -18.77
C TRP A 621 -14.15 -12.55 -19.13
N VAL A 622 -13.27 -11.54 -19.08
CA VAL A 622 -11.87 -11.67 -19.47
C VAL A 622 -10.95 -11.36 -18.29
N THR A 623 -9.97 -12.23 -18.04
CA THR A 623 -8.92 -12.01 -17.05
C THR A 623 -7.70 -11.35 -17.67
N PHE A 624 -6.87 -10.72 -16.84
CA PHE A 624 -5.66 -10.04 -17.30
C PHE A 624 -4.42 -10.46 -16.49
N TRP A 625 -3.43 -10.97 -17.19
CA TRP A 625 -2.06 -11.12 -16.70
C TRP A 625 -1.42 -9.74 -16.55
N PHE A 626 -0.71 -9.49 -15.44
CA PHE A 626 -0.27 -8.15 -15.05
C PHE A 626 -1.38 -7.10 -14.91
N GLY A 627 -2.64 -7.52 -14.87
CA GLY A 627 -3.77 -6.59 -14.87
C GLY A 627 -4.38 -6.36 -13.50
N SER A 628 -4.31 -7.32 -12.58
CA SER A 628 -5.10 -7.28 -11.33
C SER A 628 -6.59 -7.06 -11.57
N LEU A 629 -7.07 -7.52 -12.72
CA LEU A 629 -8.33 -7.11 -13.31
C LEU A 629 -9.07 -8.25 -14.02
N ILE A 630 -10.39 -8.24 -13.87
CA ILE A 630 -11.34 -8.96 -14.73
C ILE A 630 -12.31 -7.93 -15.30
N LEU A 631 -12.61 -8.01 -16.59
CA LEU A 631 -13.63 -7.18 -17.23
C LEU A 631 -14.83 -8.02 -17.68
N CYS A 632 -16.03 -7.48 -17.52
CA CYS A 632 -17.25 -7.97 -18.18
C CYS A 632 -17.53 -7.11 -19.41
N ILE A 633 -17.67 -7.75 -20.56
CA ILE A 633 -17.86 -7.13 -21.87
C ILE A 633 -19.23 -7.52 -22.41
N ASN A 634 -20.05 -6.53 -22.70
CA ASN A 634 -21.28 -6.74 -23.45
C ASN A 634 -20.93 -7.00 -24.92
N THR A 635 -21.26 -8.19 -25.40
CA THR A 635 -20.93 -8.62 -26.77
C THR A 635 -21.74 -7.90 -27.85
N ILE A 636 -22.95 -7.42 -27.50
CA ILE A 636 -23.83 -6.69 -28.42
C ILE A 636 -23.40 -5.23 -28.53
N LEU A 637 -23.23 -4.55 -27.39
CA LEU A 637 -22.84 -3.15 -27.32
C LEU A 637 -21.35 -2.93 -27.56
N LYS A 638 -20.54 -3.99 -27.45
CA LYS A 638 -19.07 -3.97 -27.54
C LYS A 638 -18.45 -3.01 -26.52
N SER A 639 -19.03 -2.97 -25.32
CA SER A 639 -18.66 -2.09 -24.21
C SER A 639 -18.25 -2.87 -22.98
N ILE A 640 -17.38 -2.26 -22.17
CA ILE A 640 -17.07 -2.74 -20.83
C ILE A 640 -18.25 -2.34 -19.93
N GLU A 641 -18.95 -3.32 -19.38
CA GLU A 641 -20.06 -3.10 -18.46
C GLU A 641 -19.59 -3.15 -17.00
N GLU A 642 -18.54 -3.92 -16.72
CA GLU A 642 -18.11 -4.16 -15.36
C GLU A 642 -16.60 -4.41 -15.25
N GLU A 643 -16.05 -4.04 -14.10
CA GLU A 643 -14.65 -4.19 -13.74
C GLU A 643 -14.55 -4.82 -12.34
N ILE A 644 -13.76 -5.90 -12.21
CA ILE A 644 -13.41 -6.55 -10.95
C ILE A 644 -11.92 -6.42 -10.73
N LEU A 645 -11.56 -5.75 -9.64
CA LEU A 645 -10.19 -5.51 -9.23
C LEU A 645 -9.78 -6.53 -8.15
N LEU A 646 -8.67 -7.26 -8.36
CA LEU A 646 -8.10 -8.24 -7.42
C LEU A 646 -6.69 -7.85 -6.99
N PRO A 647 -6.28 -8.12 -5.74
CA PRO A 647 -4.97 -7.69 -5.25
C PRO A 647 -3.83 -8.61 -5.71
N VAL A 648 -4.02 -9.33 -6.80
CA VAL A 648 -3.07 -10.29 -7.36
C VAL A 648 -2.79 -9.86 -8.77
N GLN A 649 -1.52 -9.89 -9.15
CA GLN A 649 -1.09 -9.28 -10.39
C GLN A 649 -1.48 -10.11 -11.62
N ASN A 650 -1.39 -11.44 -11.51
CA ASN A 650 -1.62 -12.35 -12.64
C ASN A 650 -2.91 -13.14 -12.42
N ILE A 651 -3.96 -12.72 -13.10
CA ILE A 651 -5.24 -13.44 -13.13
C ILE A 651 -5.28 -14.22 -14.44
N THR A 652 -5.26 -15.55 -14.34
CA THR A 652 -4.93 -16.44 -15.45
C THR A 652 -6.17 -16.93 -16.18
N SER A 653 -7.15 -17.46 -15.46
CA SER A 653 -8.38 -17.99 -16.07
C SER A 653 -9.59 -17.87 -15.15
N CYS A 654 -10.79 -17.97 -15.70
CA CYS A 654 -12.03 -17.94 -14.96
C CYS A 654 -13.12 -18.84 -15.57
N CYS A 655 -14.09 -19.25 -14.76
CA CYS A 655 -15.28 -19.97 -15.22
C CYS A 655 -16.49 -19.72 -14.32
N PHE A 656 -17.70 -19.80 -14.88
CA PHE A 656 -18.94 -19.77 -14.08
C PHE A 656 -19.32 -21.16 -13.57
N GLY A 657 -19.78 -21.24 -12.32
CA GLY A 657 -20.29 -22.47 -11.72
C GLY A 657 -21.10 -22.28 -10.45
N GLY A 658 -21.12 -23.32 -9.63
CA GLY A 658 -21.97 -23.45 -8.45
C GLY A 658 -23.42 -23.83 -8.79
N PRO A 659 -24.24 -24.20 -7.77
CA PRO A 659 -25.58 -24.77 -7.99
C PRO A 659 -26.57 -23.86 -8.74
N LYS A 660 -26.29 -22.56 -8.81
CA LYS A 660 -27.12 -21.56 -9.51
C LYS A 660 -26.43 -20.94 -10.73
N TYR A 661 -25.24 -21.43 -11.10
CA TYR A 661 -24.41 -20.89 -12.19
C TYR A 661 -24.21 -19.36 -12.09
N ASN A 662 -24.09 -18.85 -10.85
CA ASN A 662 -23.98 -17.43 -10.56
C ASN A 662 -22.70 -17.10 -9.77
N GLN A 663 -21.76 -18.03 -9.73
CA GLN A 663 -20.46 -17.86 -9.10
C GLN A 663 -19.38 -17.87 -10.17
N LEU A 664 -18.56 -16.82 -10.20
CA LEU A 664 -17.36 -16.79 -11.05
C LEU A 664 -16.18 -17.31 -10.22
N PHE A 665 -15.54 -18.38 -10.67
CA PHE A 665 -14.31 -18.91 -10.11
C PHE A 665 -13.13 -18.42 -10.93
N VAL A 666 -12.05 -18.05 -10.26
CA VAL A 666 -10.91 -17.37 -10.87
C VAL A 666 -9.61 -17.98 -10.35
N THR A 667 -8.69 -18.22 -11.27
CA THR A 667 -7.35 -18.77 -11.02
C THR A 667 -6.29 -17.69 -11.18
N THR A 668 -5.16 -17.87 -10.49
CA THR A 668 -4.08 -16.88 -10.45
C THR A 668 -2.71 -17.52 -10.42
N SER A 669 -1.70 -16.77 -10.86
CA SER A 669 -0.32 -17.26 -10.91
C SER A 669 0.64 -16.36 -10.12
N ASN A 670 1.57 -16.97 -9.40
CA ASN A 670 2.73 -16.30 -8.81
C ASN A 670 3.99 -16.45 -9.70
N SER A 671 3.88 -17.16 -10.82
CA SER A 671 5.01 -17.54 -11.65
C SER A 671 5.54 -16.35 -12.45
N LEU A 672 6.86 -16.30 -12.53
CA LEU A 672 7.60 -15.45 -13.45
C LEU A 672 8.02 -16.21 -14.72
N ILE A 673 7.66 -17.49 -14.87
CA ILE A 673 8.00 -18.29 -16.04
C ILE A 673 7.33 -17.65 -17.27
N GLY A 674 8.12 -17.28 -18.27
CA GLY A 674 7.67 -16.53 -19.44
C GLY A 674 7.67 -15.00 -19.27
N CYS A 675 8.06 -14.46 -18.11
CA CYS A 675 8.27 -13.02 -17.91
C CYS A 675 9.59 -12.55 -18.53
N ASP A 676 9.79 -12.80 -19.82
CA ASP A 676 10.89 -12.20 -20.56
C ASP A 676 10.66 -10.68 -20.68
N GLU A 677 11.74 -9.91 -20.89
CA GLU A 677 11.66 -8.46 -21.18
C GLU A 677 10.64 -8.11 -22.28
N TYR A 678 10.32 -9.08 -23.13
CA TYR A 678 9.30 -8.98 -24.17
C TYR A 678 7.88 -8.77 -23.60
N MET A 679 7.46 -9.52 -22.58
CA MET A 679 6.12 -9.40 -21.98
C MET A 679 5.91 -8.03 -21.31
N LEU A 680 6.97 -7.50 -20.70
CA LEU A 680 6.95 -6.16 -20.08
C LEU A 680 6.67 -5.04 -21.10
N LYS A 681 6.90 -5.25 -22.42
CA LYS A 681 6.52 -4.28 -23.46
C LYS A 681 5.00 -4.11 -23.59
N PHE A 682 4.22 -5.09 -23.15
CA PHE A 682 2.76 -5.11 -23.26
C PHE A 682 2.07 -4.70 -21.95
N ALA A 683 2.75 -4.77 -20.80
CA ALA A 683 2.26 -4.26 -19.51
C ALA A 683 3.35 -3.56 -18.66
N PRO A 684 4.00 -2.51 -19.18
CA PRO A 684 5.20 -1.91 -18.55
C PRO A 684 4.92 -1.25 -17.19
N ASN A 685 3.66 -0.87 -16.93
CA ASN A 685 3.29 -0.01 -15.82
C ASN A 685 2.74 -0.75 -14.59
N ARG A 686 2.54 -2.08 -14.67
CA ARG A 686 1.83 -2.84 -13.63
C ARG A 686 2.67 -3.90 -12.92
N TYR A 687 3.98 -3.94 -13.18
CA TYR A 687 4.85 -4.94 -12.59
C TYR A 687 5.28 -4.63 -11.14
N ILE A 688 4.92 -5.51 -10.19
CA ILE A 688 5.49 -5.51 -8.83
C ILE A 688 6.57 -6.59 -8.74
N GLN A 689 7.74 -6.24 -8.19
CA GLN A 689 8.69 -7.25 -7.75
C GLN A 689 8.36 -7.66 -6.31
N LEU A 690 7.83 -8.87 -6.15
CA LEU A 690 7.72 -9.49 -4.83
C LEU A 690 9.12 -9.89 -4.37
N ASP A 691 9.43 -9.63 -3.11
CA ASP A 691 10.71 -10.04 -2.51
C ASP A 691 10.79 -11.57 -2.50
N SER A 692 11.90 -12.12 -2.99
CA SER A 692 12.13 -13.57 -3.11
C SER A 692 11.95 -14.34 -1.81
N LYS A 693 12.05 -13.68 -0.65
CA LYS A 693 11.81 -14.31 0.66
C LYS A 693 10.33 -14.56 0.97
N ILE A 694 9.42 -13.85 0.31
CA ILE A 694 7.96 -13.95 0.51
C ILE A 694 7.32 -14.90 -0.53
N ASN A 695 8.08 -15.36 -1.53
CA ASN A 695 7.60 -16.26 -2.59
C ASN A 695 7.00 -17.58 -2.07
N ASN A 696 7.38 -18.05 -0.88
CA ASN A 696 6.92 -19.33 -0.36
C ASN A 696 5.55 -19.29 0.34
N SER A 697 4.98 -18.11 0.62
CA SER A 697 3.69 -17.97 1.33
C SER A 697 2.50 -17.61 0.44
N PHE A 698 2.70 -17.38 -0.87
CA PHE A 698 1.67 -16.94 -1.81
C PHE A 698 1.35 -18.01 -2.87
N THR A 699 1.11 -19.23 -2.41
CA THR A 699 0.74 -20.31 -3.31
C THR A 699 -0.74 -20.12 -3.72
N SER A 700 -0.93 -19.76 -5.00
CA SER A 700 -2.13 -19.45 -5.79
C SER A 700 -3.50 -19.63 -5.12
N PRO A 701 -4.23 -18.53 -4.81
CA PRO A 701 -5.63 -18.59 -4.39
C PRO A 701 -6.60 -18.72 -5.58
N ILE A 702 -7.62 -19.59 -5.44
CA ILE A 702 -8.88 -19.47 -6.19
C ILE A 702 -9.71 -18.38 -5.51
N PHE A 703 -10.20 -17.44 -6.29
CA PHE A 703 -11.21 -16.49 -5.86
C PHE A 703 -12.56 -16.94 -6.39
N SER A 704 -13.60 -16.95 -5.55
CA SER A 704 -14.98 -17.07 -6.03
C SER A 704 -15.79 -15.82 -5.71
N PHE A 705 -16.57 -15.37 -6.70
CA PHE A 705 -17.44 -14.19 -6.61
C PHE A 705 -18.88 -14.65 -6.83
N THR A 706 -19.73 -14.45 -5.83
CA THR A 706 -21.17 -14.72 -5.99
C THR A 706 -21.91 -13.46 -6.46
N PHE A 707 -22.68 -13.57 -7.54
CA PHE A 707 -23.47 -12.47 -8.08
C PHE A 707 -24.95 -12.62 -7.73
N PRO A 708 -25.56 -11.65 -7.01
CA PRO A 708 -26.94 -11.76 -6.54
C PRO A 708 -27.96 -11.63 -7.67
N ASN A 709 -27.63 -10.90 -8.75
CA ASN A 709 -28.57 -10.57 -9.84
C ASN A 709 -27.96 -10.82 -11.24
N VAL A 710 -27.55 -12.05 -11.56
CA VAL A 710 -27.23 -12.37 -12.97
C VAL A 710 -28.51 -12.40 -13.82
N PHE A 711 -29.71 -12.43 -13.22
CA PHE A 711 -30.97 -12.27 -13.94
C PHE A 711 -31.04 -10.87 -14.55
N GLY A 712 -30.92 -10.79 -15.87
CA GLY A 712 -31.03 -9.53 -16.59
C GLY A 712 -32.36 -8.87 -16.31
N LEU A 713 -32.35 -7.81 -15.50
CA LEU A 713 -33.31 -6.72 -15.49
C LEU A 713 -32.61 -5.51 -14.83
N LYS A 714 -32.59 -4.39 -15.55
CA LYS A 714 -32.16 -3.09 -15.03
C LYS A 714 -32.88 -2.80 -13.72
N ASN A 715 -32.10 -2.32 -12.74
CA ASN A 715 -32.54 -1.81 -11.44
C ASN A 715 -33.86 -1.05 -11.50
N ASN A 716 -34.81 -1.44 -10.66
CA ASN A 716 -35.72 -0.55 -9.92
C ASN A 716 -36.63 -1.37 -8.99
N VAL A 717 -36.11 -1.90 -7.87
CA VAL A 717 -36.87 -2.00 -6.62
C VAL A 717 -35.89 -2.01 -5.45
N ALA A 718 -35.94 -0.98 -4.61
CA ALA A 718 -35.38 -1.01 -3.28
C ALA A 718 -36.19 -2.00 -2.43
N ASN A 719 -35.60 -3.15 -2.08
CA ASN A 719 -36.13 -3.96 -0.98
C ASN A 719 -35.25 -3.70 0.25
N ILE A 720 -35.68 -2.69 0.99
CA ILE A 720 -35.36 -2.52 2.41
C ILE A 720 -36.20 -3.56 3.16
N THR A 721 -35.56 -4.50 3.83
CA THR A 721 -36.18 -5.26 4.92
C THR A 721 -35.21 -5.23 6.11
N PHE A 722 -35.51 -4.34 7.05
CA PHE A 722 -35.07 -4.45 8.45
C PHE A 722 -36.05 -5.35 9.22
N SER A 723 -35.58 -5.81 10.39
CA SER A 723 -36.28 -6.54 11.48
C SER A 723 -36.35 -8.07 11.29
N THR A 724 -36.08 -8.93 12.29
CA THR A 724 -35.83 -8.80 13.75
C THR A 724 -35.41 -10.17 14.31
N LEU A 725 -34.57 -10.17 15.35
CA LEU A 725 -34.45 -11.12 16.47
C LEU A 725 -34.79 -12.62 16.25
N PHE A 726 -33.80 -13.52 16.40
CA PHE A 726 -33.46 -14.19 17.67
C PHE A 726 -32.08 -14.84 17.58
#